data_AF-A0A926Q763-F1
#
_entry.id   AF-A0A926Q763-F1
#
_cell.length_a   1.000
_cell.length_b   1.000
_cell.length_c   1.000
_cell.angle_alpha   90.00
_cell.angle_beta   90.00
_cell.angle_gamma   90.00
#
_symmetry.space_group_name_H-M   'P 1'
#
loop_
_entity.id
_entity.type
_entity.pdbx_description
1 polymer ?
#
loop_
_entity_poly.entity_id
_entity_poly.type
_entity_poly.pdbx_seq_one_letter_code
_entity_poly.pdbx_strand_id
1 'polypeptide(L)'
;MTGLAAQVALARHESPVRGAQHVGLALALTREMPHTLAALTAGRLSEWRAQLIVRETATLTSEQRTLVDAEIAGVLGEQVGGLGDKELTRRVRAVAYRIDAASVMSRAARARADRRVTIRPAPDTMAYVTALLPVAQAVAAHAALTVAAGTARERGRARQGQVMADTFVTRLTGQATADAVPVEIQLVITDRALLGARHGDRPRDGRIDGHGETPAQIPGYGTVPAAWARALLTPPTPTDRAGLNGATGATGATGATGATGAMGATSDRGPQGSRKRAYGCGGSTPTPSAGALVAMDSTRRTFDGGLRRCLLTRDAGVCRTAWCDAPVRHVDHVTDHADGGPTSADNGQGLCVRCNHTKTLPGRIARTIAPPGRLRSAQDPGRPNLGAPHTVETTTPDRAPISLDRATAAPRLAARHHGQPARTRPLAHARRLTDVSHGRAEVVRHSQQGAHVRSRGRWRRAGACEDDAMSTGTLVLAATPIGDPRDAAPRLADELATADIVAAEDTRRLRRLLADLGVTPSGSVVSYHEHNEAARTPELVERLGMGARVVVVTDAGMPSVSDPGYRLVAAAVEADVRVTCVPGPSAVLMALAVSGLPVDRFCFDGFLPRKPGERARVLADVADERRTIVFFEAPHRLADTLAAMRDAFGADRRAAVCRELTKTYEEVRRGTLTELAEWAEAGVKGEITIVVAGAERVAPSLEDAVAGIRQRVEAGERLKDVAADVSAHTGLSKKALYDASLAAR
;
A
#
# COMPACT_ATOMS: atom_id res chain seq x y z
N MET A 1 -17.71 19.52 -21.44
CA MET A 1 -17.70 18.38 -20.49
C MET A 1 -16.73 18.54 -19.30
N THR A 2 -15.77 19.47 -19.33
CA THR A 2 -14.78 19.68 -18.25
C THR A 2 -15.38 20.07 -16.89
N GLY A 3 -16.52 20.76 -16.87
CA GLY A 3 -17.23 21.13 -15.64
C GLY A 3 -17.87 19.94 -14.91
N LEU A 4 -18.55 19.05 -15.65
CA LEU A 4 -19.30 17.93 -15.06
C LEU A 4 -18.37 16.90 -14.39
N ALA A 5 -17.26 16.54 -15.05
CA ALA A 5 -16.26 15.64 -14.46
C ALA A 5 -15.66 16.19 -13.16
N ALA A 6 -15.46 17.51 -13.08
CA ALA A 6 -14.99 18.16 -11.86
C ALA A 6 -16.06 18.20 -10.76
N GLN A 7 -17.33 18.36 -11.12
CA GLN A 7 -18.46 18.26 -10.18
C GLN A 7 -18.60 16.85 -9.63
N VAL A 8 -18.55 15.81 -10.48
CA VAL A 8 -18.61 14.40 -10.07
C VAL A 8 -17.43 14.02 -9.19
N ALA A 9 -16.21 14.43 -9.55
CA ALA A 9 -15.02 14.21 -8.71
C ALA A 9 -15.19 14.81 -7.31
N LEU A 10 -15.62 16.06 -7.24
CA LEU A 10 -15.83 16.74 -5.97
C LEU A 10 -16.93 16.06 -5.14
N ALA A 11 -18.05 15.69 -5.76
CA ALA A 11 -19.16 15.00 -5.09
C ALA A 11 -18.76 13.63 -4.53
N ARG A 12 -17.79 12.96 -5.16
CA ARG A 12 -17.23 11.67 -4.72
C ARG A 12 -15.98 11.80 -3.83
N HIS A 13 -15.52 13.02 -3.54
CA HIS A 13 -14.25 13.25 -2.83
C HIS A 13 -13.04 12.61 -3.52
N GLU A 14 -13.02 12.61 -4.85
CA GLU A 14 -11.96 12.01 -5.66
C GLU A 14 -11.23 13.06 -6.52
N SER A 15 -10.07 12.69 -7.07
CA SER A 15 -9.33 13.59 -7.96
C SER A 15 -10.11 13.86 -9.26
N PRO A 16 -9.93 15.01 -9.93
CA PRO A 16 -10.72 15.28 -11.12
C PRO A 16 -10.30 14.46 -12.35
N VAL A 17 -9.19 13.70 -12.27
CA VAL A 17 -8.88 12.63 -13.23
C VAL A 17 -9.85 11.47 -13.03
N ARG A 18 -10.11 11.07 -11.78
CA ARG A 18 -11.08 10.01 -11.48
C ARG A 18 -12.51 10.42 -11.80
N GLY A 19 -12.90 11.68 -11.55
CA GLY A 19 -14.21 12.17 -12.00
C GLY A 19 -14.41 12.11 -13.51
N ALA A 20 -13.36 12.38 -14.30
CA ALA A 20 -13.42 12.19 -15.75
C ALA A 20 -13.56 10.72 -16.14
N GLN A 21 -12.89 9.81 -15.42
CA GLN A 21 -13.06 8.36 -15.60
C GLN A 21 -14.49 7.92 -15.27
N HIS A 22 -15.09 8.43 -14.18
CA HIS A 22 -16.47 8.13 -13.80
C HIS A 22 -17.50 8.61 -14.81
N VAL A 23 -17.36 9.84 -15.31
CA VAL A 23 -18.23 10.35 -16.38
C VAL A 23 -18.05 9.55 -17.66
N GLY A 24 -16.80 9.22 -18.02
CA GLY A 24 -16.51 8.37 -19.19
C GLY A 24 -17.11 6.97 -19.07
N LEU A 25 -17.01 6.36 -17.89
CA LEU A 25 -17.64 5.09 -17.56
C LEU A 25 -19.16 5.18 -17.71
N ALA A 26 -19.80 6.16 -17.09
CA ALA A 26 -21.24 6.33 -17.12
C ALA A 26 -21.75 6.53 -18.56
N LEU A 27 -21.06 7.33 -19.38
CA LEU A 27 -21.43 7.54 -20.78
C LEU A 27 -21.29 6.26 -21.61
N ALA A 28 -20.19 5.51 -21.44
CA ALA A 28 -19.99 4.25 -22.16
C ALA A 28 -21.07 3.22 -21.79
N LEU A 29 -21.34 3.04 -20.49
CA LEU A 29 -22.34 2.10 -20.01
C LEU A 29 -23.77 2.45 -20.46
N THR A 30 -24.13 3.74 -20.40
CA THR A 30 -25.51 4.16 -20.72
C THR A 30 -25.80 4.27 -22.21
N ARG A 31 -24.79 4.51 -23.05
CA ARG A 31 -24.98 4.74 -24.49
C ARG A 31 -24.55 3.58 -25.37
N GLU A 32 -23.55 2.81 -24.93
CA GLU A 32 -22.83 1.87 -25.79
C GLU A 32 -22.88 0.44 -25.26
N MET A 33 -23.03 0.25 -23.94
CA MET A 33 -22.86 -1.04 -23.25
C MET A 33 -24.02 -1.40 -22.28
N PRO A 34 -25.26 -1.58 -22.78
CA PRO A 34 -26.44 -1.85 -21.96
C PRO A 34 -26.39 -3.16 -21.15
N HIS A 35 -25.74 -4.22 -21.66
CA HIS A 35 -25.62 -5.49 -20.95
C HIS A 35 -24.64 -5.42 -19.78
N THR A 36 -23.50 -4.74 -19.97
CA THR A 36 -22.57 -4.44 -18.88
C THR A 36 -23.23 -3.56 -17.81
N LEU A 37 -24.03 -2.57 -18.22
CA LEU A 37 -24.81 -1.76 -17.28
C LEU A 37 -25.83 -2.61 -16.51
N ALA A 38 -26.58 -3.48 -17.19
CA ALA A 38 -27.54 -4.37 -16.55
C ALA A 38 -26.87 -5.32 -15.55
N ALA A 39 -25.67 -5.84 -15.86
CA ALA A 39 -24.89 -6.68 -14.95
C ALA A 39 -24.39 -5.90 -13.72
N LEU A 40 -23.97 -4.64 -13.90
CA LEU A 40 -23.58 -3.74 -12.81
C LEU A 40 -24.79 -3.41 -11.90
N THR A 41 -25.93 -3.05 -12.49
CA THR A 41 -27.17 -2.75 -11.74
C THR A 41 -27.70 -3.96 -10.98
N ALA A 42 -27.57 -5.16 -11.55
CA ALA A 42 -27.99 -6.40 -10.90
C ALA A 42 -26.99 -6.92 -9.86
N GLY A 43 -25.91 -6.18 -9.55
CA GLY A 43 -24.89 -6.57 -8.57
C GLY A 43 -23.99 -7.74 -9.01
N ARG A 44 -24.15 -8.25 -10.24
CA ARG A 44 -23.31 -9.35 -10.78
C ARG A 44 -21.89 -8.89 -11.09
N LEU A 45 -21.69 -7.59 -11.26
CA LEU A 45 -20.43 -7.00 -11.66
C LEU A 45 -20.11 -5.78 -10.79
N SER A 46 -18.89 -5.69 -10.26
CA SER A 46 -18.46 -4.53 -9.47
C SER A 46 -18.15 -3.32 -10.36
N GLU A 47 -18.22 -2.11 -9.78
CA GLU A 47 -17.85 -0.87 -10.48
C GLU A 47 -16.44 -0.95 -11.09
N TRP A 48 -15.49 -1.54 -10.36
CA TRP A 48 -14.13 -1.78 -10.84
C TRP A 48 -14.08 -2.68 -12.08
N ARG A 49 -14.84 -3.77 -12.09
CA ARG A 49 -14.91 -4.69 -13.24
C ARG A 49 -15.59 -4.03 -14.45
N ALA A 50 -16.58 -3.15 -14.23
CA ALA A 50 -17.17 -2.35 -15.31
C ALA A 50 -16.13 -1.42 -15.92
N GLN A 51 -15.31 -0.77 -15.09
CA GLN A 51 -14.21 0.07 -15.54
C GLN A 51 -13.18 -0.71 -16.36
N LEU A 52 -12.87 -1.96 -15.99
CA LEU A 52 -11.98 -2.82 -16.78
C LEU A 52 -12.56 -3.06 -18.17
N ILE A 53 -13.83 -3.46 -18.28
CA ILE A 53 -14.50 -3.73 -19.56
C ILE A 53 -14.48 -2.50 -20.47
N VAL A 54 -14.89 -1.33 -19.96
CA VAL A 54 -14.89 -0.07 -20.73
C VAL A 54 -13.47 0.37 -21.13
N ARG A 55 -12.48 0.16 -20.26
CA ARG A 55 -11.08 0.53 -20.57
C ARG A 55 -10.48 -0.35 -21.67
N GLU A 56 -10.78 -1.64 -21.68
CA GLU A 56 -10.23 -2.54 -22.69
C GLU A 56 -10.88 -2.33 -24.07
N THR A 57 -12.14 -1.88 -24.11
CA THR A 57 -12.88 -1.55 -25.34
C THR A 57 -12.70 -0.08 -25.78
N ALA A 58 -11.85 0.68 -25.08
CA ALA A 58 -11.76 2.13 -25.24
C ALA A 58 -11.46 2.63 -26.67
N THR A 59 -10.80 1.81 -27.49
CA THR A 59 -10.37 2.16 -28.85
C THR A 59 -11.33 1.75 -29.95
N LEU A 60 -12.39 1.05 -29.60
CA LEU A 60 -13.43 0.63 -30.53
C LEU A 60 -14.43 1.77 -30.76
N THR A 61 -15.05 1.77 -31.93
CA THR A 61 -16.20 2.64 -32.24
C THR A 61 -17.40 2.29 -31.35
N SER A 62 -18.37 3.21 -31.26
CA SER A 62 -19.60 3.01 -30.49
C SER A 62 -20.32 1.71 -30.89
N GLU A 63 -20.45 1.46 -32.19
CA GLU A 63 -21.09 0.25 -32.75
C GLU A 63 -20.33 -1.02 -32.37
N GLN A 64 -19.01 -1.02 -32.51
CA GLN A 64 -18.16 -2.15 -32.12
C GLN A 64 -18.20 -2.42 -30.62
N ARG A 65 -18.34 -1.38 -29.78
CA ARG A 65 -18.51 -1.58 -28.32
C ARG A 65 -19.82 -2.23 -27.97
N THR A 66 -20.91 -1.90 -28.67
CA THR A 66 -22.20 -2.57 -28.50
C THR A 66 -22.11 -4.05 -28.90
N LEU A 67 -21.38 -4.38 -29.96
CA LEU A 67 -21.11 -5.78 -30.34
C LEU A 67 -20.31 -6.52 -29.27
N VAL A 68 -19.23 -5.91 -28.75
CA VAL A 68 -18.46 -6.48 -27.64
C VAL A 68 -19.34 -6.69 -26.40
N ASP A 69 -20.19 -5.71 -26.06
CA ASP A 69 -21.07 -5.78 -24.91
C ASP A 69 -22.08 -6.93 -25.00
N ALA A 70 -22.69 -7.13 -26.18
CA ALA A 70 -23.59 -8.24 -26.44
C ALA A 70 -22.89 -9.61 -26.37
N GLU A 71 -21.68 -9.73 -26.91
CA GLU A 71 -20.92 -10.99 -26.89
C GLU A 71 -20.40 -11.32 -25.47
N ILE A 72 -20.01 -10.29 -24.73
CA ILE A 72 -19.59 -10.43 -23.33
C ILE A 72 -20.80 -10.72 -22.43
N ALA A 73 -22.02 -10.32 -22.78
CA ALA A 73 -23.23 -10.61 -22.02
C ALA A 73 -23.42 -12.12 -21.75
N GLY A 74 -23.08 -12.98 -22.72
CA GLY A 74 -23.10 -14.44 -22.53
C GLY A 74 -22.08 -14.93 -21.49
N VAL A 75 -20.88 -14.35 -21.52
CA VAL A 75 -19.83 -14.59 -20.49
C VAL A 75 -20.25 -14.01 -19.13
N LEU A 76 -21.03 -12.92 -19.15
CA LEU A 76 -21.54 -12.23 -17.96
C LEU A 76 -22.82 -12.86 -17.36
N GLY A 77 -23.47 -13.78 -18.07
CA GLY A 77 -24.69 -14.44 -17.63
C GLY A 77 -24.44 -15.64 -16.72
N GLU A 78 -23.41 -16.45 -17.01
CA GLU A 78 -23.23 -17.76 -16.37
C GLU A 78 -22.00 -17.88 -15.45
N GLN A 79 -21.03 -16.94 -15.51
CA GLN A 79 -19.70 -17.17 -14.88
C GLN A 79 -19.09 -15.97 -14.12
N VAL A 80 -19.76 -14.83 -13.95
CA VAL A 80 -19.11 -13.60 -13.42
C VAL A 80 -18.59 -13.74 -11.99
N GLY A 81 -19.27 -14.53 -11.16
CA GLY A 81 -18.84 -14.81 -9.79
C GLY A 81 -17.52 -15.57 -9.70
N GLY A 82 -17.15 -16.35 -10.74
CA GLY A 82 -15.97 -17.21 -10.74
C GLY A 82 -14.74 -16.66 -11.48
N LEU A 83 -14.85 -15.54 -12.18
CA LEU A 83 -13.74 -14.99 -12.97
C LEU A 83 -12.92 -13.98 -12.16
N GLY A 84 -11.61 -14.21 -12.07
CA GLY A 84 -10.67 -13.22 -11.56
C GLY A 84 -10.47 -12.05 -12.54
N ASP A 85 -10.05 -10.88 -12.04
CA ASP A 85 -9.91 -9.65 -12.85
C ASP A 85 -8.99 -9.79 -14.07
N LYS A 86 -7.92 -10.60 -13.94
CA LYS A 86 -6.99 -10.91 -15.04
C LYS A 86 -7.68 -11.71 -16.15
N GLU A 87 -8.49 -12.69 -15.77
CA GLU A 87 -9.20 -13.55 -16.70
C GLU A 87 -10.31 -12.80 -17.42
N LEU A 88 -11.07 -11.97 -16.70
CA LEU A 88 -12.05 -11.04 -17.29
C LEU A 88 -11.37 -10.13 -18.33
N THR A 89 -10.25 -9.49 -17.97
CA THR A 89 -9.48 -8.63 -18.87
C THR A 89 -9.02 -9.40 -20.12
N ARG A 90 -8.53 -10.64 -19.96
CA ARG A 90 -8.08 -11.48 -21.06
C ARG A 90 -9.21 -11.80 -22.04
N ARG A 91 -10.38 -12.19 -21.52
CA ARG A 91 -11.56 -12.51 -22.34
C ARG A 91 -12.10 -11.29 -23.09
N VAL A 92 -12.23 -10.14 -22.42
CA VAL A 92 -12.66 -8.88 -23.04
C VAL A 92 -11.72 -8.49 -24.18
N ARG A 93 -10.40 -8.59 -23.96
CA ARG A 93 -9.39 -8.32 -24.99
C ARG A 93 -9.50 -9.27 -26.19
N ALA A 94 -9.77 -10.55 -25.96
CA ALA A 94 -9.92 -11.53 -27.03
C ALA A 94 -11.14 -11.22 -27.91
N VAL A 95 -12.26 -10.81 -27.30
CA VAL A 95 -13.46 -10.36 -28.02
C VAL A 95 -13.18 -9.08 -28.82
N ALA A 96 -12.61 -8.06 -28.16
CA ALA A 96 -12.26 -6.79 -28.81
C ALA A 96 -11.28 -6.97 -29.99
N TYR A 97 -10.30 -7.88 -29.85
CA TYR A 97 -9.35 -8.18 -30.91
C TYR A 97 -10.00 -8.87 -32.12
N ARG A 98 -10.95 -9.79 -31.89
CA ARG A 98 -11.67 -10.44 -32.99
C ARG A 98 -12.55 -9.46 -33.77
N ILE A 99 -13.17 -8.50 -33.08
CA ILE A 99 -14.04 -7.50 -33.71
C ILE A 99 -13.23 -6.48 -34.51
N ASP A 100 -12.10 -6.00 -33.98
CA ASP A 100 -11.26 -5.04 -34.70
C ASP A 100 -9.78 -5.11 -34.30
N ALA A 101 -9.09 -6.06 -34.91
CA ALA A 101 -7.65 -6.21 -34.77
C ALA A 101 -6.89 -4.95 -35.21
N ALA A 102 -7.37 -4.22 -36.23
CA ALA A 102 -6.69 -3.04 -36.76
C ALA A 102 -6.70 -1.87 -35.75
N SER A 103 -7.81 -1.64 -35.06
CA SER A 103 -7.89 -0.64 -33.98
C SER A 103 -7.07 -1.03 -32.75
N VAL A 104 -7.02 -2.33 -32.40
CA VAL A 104 -6.16 -2.83 -31.31
C VAL A 104 -4.67 -2.70 -31.66
N MET A 105 -4.28 -3.01 -32.90
CA MET A 105 -2.92 -2.81 -33.39
C MET A 105 -2.54 -1.33 -33.47
N SER A 106 -3.48 -0.47 -33.89
CA SER A 106 -3.30 0.99 -33.90
C SER A 106 -3.13 1.56 -32.49
N ARG A 107 -3.80 1.00 -31.47
CA ARG A 107 -3.55 1.31 -30.05
C ARG A 107 -2.14 0.93 -29.63
N ALA A 108 -1.69 -0.28 -29.98
CA ALA A 108 -0.32 -0.72 -29.67
C ALA A 108 0.74 0.14 -30.37
N ALA A 109 0.45 0.62 -31.59
CA ALA A 109 1.29 1.56 -32.31
C ALA A 109 1.29 2.96 -31.67
N ARG A 110 0.13 3.51 -31.28
CA ARG A 110 0.01 4.79 -30.56
C ARG A 110 0.64 4.74 -29.15
N ALA A 111 0.59 3.59 -28.47
CA ALA A 111 1.26 3.41 -27.18
C ALA A 111 2.79 3.58 -27.26
N ARG A 112 3.40 3.39 -28.45
CA ARG A 112 4.82 3.74 -28.68
C ARG A 112 5.06 5.26 -28.68
N ALA A 113 4.07 6.05 -29.06
CA ALA A 113 4.11 7.51 -28.99
C ALA A 113 3.94 8.01 -27.55
N ASP A 114 3.23 7.28 -26.70
CA ASP A 114 3.03 7.59 -25.27
C ASP A 114 4.23 7.28 -24.36
N ARG A 115 5.35 6.85 -24.96
CA ARG A 115 6.60 6.60 -24.23
C ARG A 115 6.99 7.86 -23.46
N ARG A 116 7.27 7.71 -22.17
CA ARG A 116 7.57 8.84 -21.29
C ARG A 116 8.38 8.37 -20.10
N VAL A 117 9.10 9.31 -19.50
CA VAL A 117 9.73 9.13 -18.21
C VAL A 117 9.01 10.02 -17.21
N THR A 118 8.66 9.46 -16.05
CA THR A 118 8.01 10.19 -14.96
C THR A 118 8.77 9.95 -13.68
N ILE A 119 8.89 10.97 -12.84
CA ILE A 119 9.38 10.85 -11.47
C ILE A 119 8.21 10.98 -10.50
N ARG A 120 8.16 10.11 -9.49
CA ARG A 120 7.16 10.18 -8.40
C ARG A 120 7.85 10.04 -7.04
N PRO A 121 7.44 10.81 -6.03
CA PRO A 121 7.96 10.65 -4.66
C PRO A 121 7.70 9.24 -4.12
N ALA A 122 8.64 8.74 -3.32
CA ALA A 122 8.51 7.53 -2.52
C ALA A 122 8.85 7.85 -1.05
N PRO A 123 8.51 6.98 -0.08
CA PRO A 123 8.91 7.17 1.32
C PRO A 123 10.43 7.29 1.48
N ASP A 124 10.86 7.75 2.66
CA ASP A 124 12.26 7.68 3.12
C ASP A 124 13.27 8.42 2.23
N THR A 125 12.91 9.61 1.73
CA THR A 125 13.77 10.44 0.86
C THR A 125 14.13 9.80 -0.49
N MET A 126 13.34 8.79 -0.91
CA MET A 126 13.50 8.10 -2.19
C MET A 126 12.51 8.62 -3.25
N ALA A 127 12.78 8.38 -4.53
CA ALA A 127 11.85 8.65 -5.62
C ALA A 127 11.87 7.52 -6.66
N TYR A 128 10.72 7.23 -7.25
CA TYR A 128 10.61 6.33 -8.39
C TYR A 128 10.81 7.10 -9.69
N VAL A 129 11.86 6.76 -10.44
CA VAL A 129 11.98 7.12 -11.87
C VAL A 129 11.41 5.97 -12.69
N THR A 130 10.29 6.21 -13.38
CA THR A 130 9.61 5.18 -14.18
C THR A 130 9.65 5.57 -15.65
N ALA A 131 10.22 4.69 -16.48
CA ALA A 131 10.17 4.81 -17.93
C ALA A 131 9.07 3.88 -18.49
N LEU A 132 8.10 4.46 -19.20
CA LEU A 132 7.17 3.72 -20.04
C LEU A 132 7.78 3.61 -21.44
N LEU A 133 8.13 2.40 -21.85
CA LEU A 133 8.83 2.12 -23.10
C LEU A 133 8.13 0.99 -23.87
N PRO A 134 8.35 0.88 -25.20
CA PRO A 134 8.06 -0.34 -25.93
C PRO A 134 8.71 -1.57 -25.27
N VAL A 135 7.99 -2.69 -25.19
CA VAL A 135 8.42 -3.89 -24.45
C VAL A 135 9.85 -4.33 -24.83
N ALA A 136 10.17 -4.36 -26.12
CA ALA A 136 11.51 -4.72 -26.59
C ALA A 136 12.61 -3.82 -26.01
N GLN A 137 12.37 -2.51 -25.94
CA GLN A 137 13.32 -1.55 -25.38
C GLN A 137 13.40 -1.65 -23.86
N ALA A 138 12.28 -1.88 -23.17
CA ALA A 138 12.25 -2.09 -21.72
C ALA A 138 13.02 -3.35 -21.31
N VAL A 139 12.81 -4.46 -22.02
CA VAL A 139 13.53 -5.73 -21.81
C VAL A 139 15.01 -5.56 -22.10
N ALA A 140 15.38 -4.88 -23.20
CA ALA A 140 16.77 -4.60 -23.52
C ALA A 140 17.46 -3.75 -22.44
N ALA A 141 16.79 -2.69 -21.95
CA ALA A 141 17.31 -1.85 -20.89
C ALA A 141 17.51 -2.64 -19.58
N HIS A 142 16.52 -3.44 -19.17
CA HIS A 142 16.60 -4.25 -17.96
C HIS A 142 17.69 -5.33 -18.05
N ALA A 143 17.80 -6.01 -19.21
CA ALA A 143 18.85 -6.98 -19.47
C ALA A 143 20.24 -6.33 -19.41
N ALA A 144 20.41 -5.15 -20.02
CA ALA A 144 21.67 -4.42 -20.00
C ALA A 144 22.10 -3.97 -18.59
N LEU A 145 21.15 -3.67 -17.70
CA LEU A 145 21.43 -3.37 -16.28
C LEU A 145 21.76 -4.64 -15.50
N THR A 146 21.09 -5.75 -15.79
CA THR A 146 21.32 -7.05 -15.14
C THR A 146 22.70 -7.59 -15.49
N VAL A 147 23.13 -7.50 -16.76
CA VAL A 147 24.49 -7.88 -17.19
C VAL A 147 25.54 -7.01 -16.50
N ALA A 148 25.34 -5.70 -16.45
CA ALA A 148 26.27 -4.80 -15.76
C ALA A 148 26.39 -5.14 -14.26
N ALA A 149 25.27 -5.45 -13.60
CA ALA A 149 25.27 -5.88 -12.21
C ALA A 149 25.97 -7.22 -11.98
N GLY A 150 25.87 -8.16 -12.93
CA GLY A 150 26.64 -9.40 -12.93
C GLY A 150 28.15 -9.14 -12.95
N THR A 151 28.62 -8.32 -13.89
CA THR A 151 30.06 -8.00 -14.04
C THR A 151 30.65 -7.20 -12.86
N ALA A 152 29.81 -6.51 -12.09
CA ALA A 152 30.24 -5.76 -10.91
C ALA A 152 30.21 -6.61 -9.63
N ARG A 153 29.35 -7.66 -9.53
CA ARG A 153 29.39 -8.63 -8.42
C ARG A 153 30.69 -9.43 -8.37
N GLU A 154 31.31 -9.68 -9.52
CA GLU A 154 32.64 -10.32 -9.60
C GLU A 154 33.74 -9.46 -8.94
N ARG A 155 33.47 -8.17 -8.70
CA ARG A 155 34.41 -7.21 -8.10
C ARG A 155 34.06 -6.80 -6.66
N GLY A 156 32.98 -7.32 -6.05
CA GLY A 156 32.61 -6.97 -4.65
C GLY A 156 31.22 -7.41 -4.14
N ARG A 157 30.93 -7.17 -2.85
CA ARG A 157 29.75 -7.65 -2.07
C ARG A 157 28.44 -6.84 -2.23
N ALA A 158 28.26 -6.07 -3.30
CA ALA A 158 27.06 -5.24 -3.44
C ALA A 158 25.81 -6.07 -3.86
N ARG A 159 24.62 -5.71 -3.33
CA ARG A 159 23.37 -6.38 -3.71
C ARG A 159 23.03 -6.03 -5.17
N GLN A 160 22.60 -7.01 -5.96
CA GLN A 160 22.29 -6.84 -7.39
C GLN A 160 21.38 -5.63 -7.68
N GLY A 161 20.35 -5.42 -6.85
CA GLY A 161 19.45 -4.28 -7.00
C GLY A 161 20.11 -2.91 -6.83
N GLN A 162 21.09 -2.78 -5.92
CA GLN A 162 21.84 -1.53 -5.71
C GLN A 162 22.72 -1.23 -6.93
N VAL A 163 23.47 -2.24 -7.39
CA VAL A 163 24.34 -2.10 -8.57
C VAL A 163 23.55 -1.76 -9.84
N MET A 164 22.36 -2.35 -10.02
CA MET A 164 21.47 -2.00 -11.12
C MET A 164 21.00 -0.54 -11.04
N ALA A 165 20.67 -0.04 -9.84
CA ALA A 165 20.24 1.34 -9.62
C ALA A 165 21.39 2.34 -9.89
N ASP A 166 22.59 2.06 -9.37
CA ASP A 166 23.76 2.91 -9.58
C ASP A 166 24.14 2.95 -11.07
N THR A 167 24.18 1.77 -11.72
CA THR A 167 24.46 1.67 -13.16
C THR A 167 23.39 2.42 -13.99
N PHE A 168 22.12 2.33 -13.58
CA PHE A 168 21.03 3.06 -14.24
C PHE A 168 21.25 4.57 -14.17
N VAL A 169 21.63 5.10 -13.00
CA VAL A 169 21.94 6.53 -12.85
C VAL A 169 23.18 6.89 -13.67
N THR A 170 24.27 6.14 -13.54
CA THR A 170 25.53 6.39 -14.26
C THR A 170 25.35 6.45 -15.76
N ARG A 171 24.57 5.53 -16.34
CA ARG A 171 24.31 5.51 -17.79
C ARG A 171 23.42 6.66 -18.24
N LEU A 172 22.50 7.14 -17.40
CA LEU A 172 21.62 8.26 -17.74
C LEU A 172 22.27 9.63 -17.57
N THR A 173 23.17 9.77 -16.59
CA THR A 173 23.78 11.05 -16.22
C THR A 173 25.20 11.21 -16.76
N GLY A 174 25.82 10.13 -17.23
CA GLY A 174 27.19 10.11 -17.74
C GLY A 174 28.26 10.21 -16.64
N GLN A 175 27.89 10.02 -15.38
CA GLN A 175 28.78 10.21 -14.24
C GLN A 175 28.87 8.97 -13.35
N ALA A 176 30.04 8.76 -12.75
CA ALA A 176 30.33 7.56 -11.97
C ALA A 176 29.40 7.36 -10.75
N THR A 177 28.80 8.42 -10.21
CA THR A 177 27.85 8.36 -9.10
C THR A 177 26.72 9.38 -9.25
N ALA A 178 25.58 9.14 -8.59
CA ALA A 178 24.43 10.03 -8.58
C ALA A 178 24.75 11.43 -8.02
N ASP A 179 25.66 11.51 -7.05
CA ASP A 179 26.03 12.75 -6.34
C ASP A 179 26.83 13.75 -7.19
N ALA A 180 27.29 13.33 -8.36
CA ALA A 180 28.05 14.20 -9.27
C ALA A 180 27.14 15.09 -10.13
N VAL A 181 25.81 14.85 -10.15
CA VAL A 181 24.87 15.60 -11.00
C VAL A 181 24.46 16.88 -10.29
N PRO A 182 24.78 18.07 -10.83
CA PRO A 182 24.33 19.32 -10.23
C PRO A 182 22.81 19.45 -10.40
N VAL A 183 22.05 19.19 -9.33
CA VAL A 183 20.60 19.40 -9.29
C VAL A 183 20.28 20.63 -8.44
N GLU A 184 19.47 21.55 -8.97
CA GLU A 184 18.87 22.62 -8.19
C GLU A 184 17.64 22.07 -7.46
N ILE A 185 17.73 21.93 -6.13
CA ILE A 185 16.62 21.50 -5.29
C ILE A 185 16.07 22.72 -4.56
N GLN A 186 14.78 23.03 -4.78
CA GLN A 186 14.09 24.04 -4.00
C GLN A 186 13.68 23.43 -2.66
N LEU A 187 14.32 23.88 -1.58
CA LEU A 187 14.08 23.38 -0.23
C LEU A 187 13.42 24.46 0.63
N VAL A 188 12.34 24.09 1.32
CA VAL A 188 11.67 24.92 2.32
C VAL A 188 11.99 24.35 3.69
N ILE A 189 12.72 25.09 4.50
CA ILE A 189 13.17 24.66 5.81
C ILE A 189 13.11 25.85 6.77
N THR A 190 12.70 25.62 8.02
CA THR A 190 12.70 26.68 9.04
C THR A 190 14.15 27.05 9.40
N ASP A 191 14.37 28.28 9.83
CA ASP A 191 15.66 28.75 10.33
C ASP A 191 16.25 27.87 11.44
N ARG A 192 15.43 27.43 12.41
CA ARG A 192 15.81 26.50 13.47
C ARG A 192 16.17 25.11 12.93
N ALA A 193 15.42 24.59 11.98
CA ALA A 193 15.72 23.30 11.35
C ALA A 193 16.94 23.35 10.43
N LEU A 194 17.21 24.50 9.80
CA LEU A 194 18.37 24.72 8.94
C LEU A 194 19.66 24.83 9.75
N LEU A 195 19.65 25.61 10.84
CA LEU A 195 20.84 25.90 11.64
C LEU A 195 21.16 24.80 12.67
N GLY A 196 20.22 23.88 12.92
CA GLY A 196 20.32 22.87 13.97
C GLY A 196 20.20 23.51 15.37
N ALA A 197 19.82 22.72 16.38
CA ALA A 197 19.90 23.19 17.76
C ALA A 197 21.37 23.46 18.10
N ARG A 198 21.74 24.72 18.36
CA ARG A 198 23.09 25.04 18.84
C ARG A 198 23.28 24.40 20.22
N HIS A 199 24.48 23.87 20.46
CA HIS A 199 24.90 23.45 21.79
C HIS A 199 24.86 24.67 22.72
N GLY A 200 23.76 24.83 23.47
CA GLY A 200 23.53 26.00 24.33
C GLY A 200 22.05 26.26 24.64
N ASP A 201 21.12 25.89 23.76
CA ASP A 201 19.67 26.06 24.02
C ASP A 201 19.09 24.88 24.83
N ARG A 202 19.58 24.69 26.06
CA ARG A 202 18.82 23.88 27.04
C ARG A 202 17.73 24.77 27.65
N PRO A 203 16.44 24.38 27.58
CA PRO A 203 15.40 25.07 28.32
C PRO A 203 15.58 24.84 29.82
N ARG A 204 15.24 25.85 30.63
CA ARG A 204 15.44 25.88 32.10
C ARG A 204 14.61 24.83 32.87
N ASP A 205 13.73 24.09 32.21
CA ASP A 205 12.76 23.17 32.81
C ASP A 205 13.04 21.69 32.53
N GLY A 206 14.17 21.35 31.88
CA GLY A 206 14.61 19.96 31.72
C GLY A 206 13.80 19.12 30.72
N ARG A 207 12.89 19.73 29.95
CA ARG A 207 12.18 19.04 28.86
C ARG A 207 12.97 19.19 27.56
N ILE A 208 13.42 18.07 26.99
CA ILE A 208 14.03 18.07 25.65
C ILE A 208 12.90 18.26 24.64
N ASP A 209 12.59 19.50 24.30
CA ASP A 209 11.68 19.77 23.20
C ASP A 209 12.42 19.53 21.87
N GLY A 210 11.95 18.56 21.07
CA GLY A 210 12.51 18.16 19.76
C GLY A 210 12.43 19.21 18.66
N HIS A 211 12.61 20.50 18.97
CA HIS A 211 12.43 21.62 18.05
C HIS A 211 13.51 21.73 16.95
N GLY A 212 14.60 20.98 17.02
CA GLY A 212 15.62 20.88 15.96
C GLY A 212 15.26 19.97 14.78
N GLU A 213 14.12 19.27 14.85
CA GLU A 213 13.68 18.25 13.90
C GLU A 213 12.40 18.65 13.14
N THR A 214 12.07 19.94 13.09
CA THR A 214 10.93 20.40 12.29
C THR A 214 11.15 19.98 10.83
N PRO A 215 10.27 19.15 10.23
CA PRO A 215 10.52 18.59 8.92
C PRO A 215 10.66 19.67 7.84
N ALA A 216 11.59 19.49 6.91
CA ALA A 216 11.70 20.34 5.74
C ALA A 216 10.71 19.87 4.65
N GLN A 217 10.47 20.70 3.64
CA GLN A 217 9.60 20.35 2.52
C GLN A 217 10.31 20.60 1.20
N ILE A 218 10.11 19.68 0.26
CA ILE A 218 10.49 19.85 -1.14
C ILE A 218 9.21 20.00 -1.97
N PRO A 219 9.01 21.11 -2.71
CA PRO A 219 7.83 21.31 -3.53
C PRO A 219 7.61 20.16 -4.52
N GLY A 220 6.39 19.62 -4.55
CA GLY A 220 6.03 18.45 -5.38
C GLY A 220 6.53 17.09 -4.87
N TYR A 221 7.40 17.05 -3.85
CA TYR A 221 7.86 15.83 -3.20
C TYR A 221 7.20 15.60 -1.83
N GLY A 222 7.03 16.67 -1.05
CA GLY A 222 6.42 16.64 0.27
C GLY A 222 7.45 16.79 1.39
N THR A 223 7.09 16.27 2.56
CA THR A 223 7.86 16.45 3.81
C THR A 223 9.08 15.53 3.87
N VAL A 224 10.24 16.07 4.22
CA VAL A 224 11.52 15.35 4.38
C VAL A 224 12.16 15.63 5.75
N PRO A 225 12.96 14.70 6.30
CA PRO A 225 13.67 14.93 7.55
C PRO A 225 14.62 16.13 7.45
N ALA A 226 14.62 16.99 8.48
CA ALA A 226 15.48 18.17 8.54
C ALA A 226 16.98 17.83 8.45
N ALA A 227 17.40 16.72 9.08
CA ALA A 227 18.78 16.26 9.05
C ALA A 227 19.26 15.89 7.64
N TRP A 228 18.42 15.19 6.87
CA TRP A 228 18.71 14.85 5.48
C TRP A 228 18.76 16.09 4.59
N ALA A 229 17.82 17.02 4.78
CA ALA A 229 17.79 18.28 4.06
C ALA A 229 19.03 19.15 4.33
N ARG A 230 19.56 19.16 5.56
CA ARG A 230 20.83 19.81 5.89
C ARG A 230 22.02 19.13 5.23
N ALA A 231 22.07 17.79 5.22
CA ALA A 231 23.14 17.04 4.56
C ALA A 231 23.23 17.36 3.06
N LEU A 232 22.10 17.61 2.39
CA LEU A 232 22.08 18.06 1.00
C LEU A 232 22.71 19.44 0.77
N LEU A 233 22.73 20.32 1.78
CA LEU A 233 23.27 21.68 1.66
C LEU A 233 24.77 21.76 1.94
N THR A 234 25.32 20.79 2.68
CA THR A 234 26.75 20.69 2.96
C THR A 234 27.49 20.19 1.70
N PRO A 235 28.61 20.82 1.28
CA PRO A 235 29.45 20.24 0.24
C PRO A 235 30.09 18.93 0.74
N PRO A 236 30.25 17.91 -0.11
CA PRO A 236 30.89 16.65 0.31
C PRO A 236 32.33 16.93 0.76
N THR A 237 32.72 16.39 1.93
CA THR A 237 34.09 16.48 2.42
C THR A 237 35.01 15.51 1.65
N PRO A 238 36.33 15.78 1.54
CA PRO A 238 37.26 14.92 0.78
C PRO A 238 37.31 13.47 1.27
N THR A 239 36.96 13.22 2.53
CA THR A 239 36.96 11.90 3.17
C THR A 239 35.88 10.96 2.62
N ASP A 240 34.76 11.48 2.12
CA ASP A 240 33.70 10.65 1.51
C ASP A 240 34.13 10.05 0.15
N ARG A 241 35.20 10.57 -0.46
CA ARG A 241 35.80 10.03 -1.70
C ARG A 241 36.83 8.93 -1.44
N ALA A 242 37.38 8.83 -0.23
CA ALA A 242 38.48 7.92 0.08
C ALA A 242 38.02 6.49 0.48
N GLY A 243 36.76 6.32 0.89
CA GLY A 243 36.20 5.00 1.22
C GLY A 243 35.90 4.10 0.00
N LEU A 244 36.07 4.61 -1.22
CA LEU A 244 35.65 3.93 -2.46
C LEU A 244 36.81 3.63 -3.44
N ASN A 245 38.05 4.02 -3.13
CA ASN A 245 39.22 3.76 -3.97
C ASN A 245 40.36 3.11 -3.16
N GLY A 246 40.33 1.78 -3.09
CA GLY A 246 41.46 0.92 -2.73
C GLY A 246 41.04 -0.53 -3.02
N ALA A 247 41.62 -1.30 -3.94
CA ALA A 247 42.95 -1.25 -4.52
C ALA A 247 42.93 -1.71 -5.99
N THR A 248 43.54 -0.93 -6.88
CA THR A 248 44.10 -1.42 -8.15
C THR A 248 45.53 -0.90 -8.24
N GLY A 249 46.50 -1.77 -7.93
CA GLY A 249 47.90 -1.57 -8.27
C GLY A 249 48.14 -2.01 -9.70
N ALA A 250 48.60 -1.08 -10.54
CA ALA A 250 48.94 -1.30 -11.94
C ALA A 250 50.40 -1.73 -12.09
N THR A 251 50.64 -2.69 -12.99
CA THR A 251 51.85 -2.85 -13.81
C THR A 251 51.30 -3.04 -15.23
N GLY A 252 51.79 -2.48 -16.33
CA GLY A 252 52.90 -1.60 -16.67
C GLY A 252 52.99 -1.77 -18.19
N ALA A 253 52.78 -0.71 -18.99
CA ALA A 253 53.06 -0.75 -20.42
C ALA A 253 53.34 0.66 -20.93
N THR A 254 54.48 0.78 -21.58
CA THR A 254 55.18 1.96 -22.06
C THR A 254 54.85 2.27 -23.52
N GLY A 255 55.03 3.54 -23.89
CA GLY A 255 55.37 4.01 -25.24
C GLY A 255 54.21 4.58 -26.06
N ALA A 256 54.34 5.64 -26.88
CA ALA A 256 55.16 6.85 -26.96
C ALA A 256 54.65 7.62 -28.20
N THR A 257 54.93 8.93 -28.26
CA THR A 257 54.86 9.86 -29.43
C THR A 257 53.46 10.36 -29.87
N GLY A 258 53.22 11.63 -30.20
CA GLY A 258 54.09 12.79 -30.39
C GLY A 258 53.30 14.13 -30.41
N ALA A 259 54.03 15.21 -30.09
CA ALA A 259 53.63 16.62 -30.04
C ALA A 259 53.36 17.19 -31.47
N THR A 260 52.73 18.36 -31.70
CA THR A 260 53.09 19.71 -31.23
C THR A 260 52.00 20.75 -31.56
N GLY A 261 51.85 21.78 -30.71
CA GLY A 261 51.11 23.01 -31.00
C GLY A 261 50.98 23.95 -29.78
N ALA A 262 52.07 24.66 -29.47
CA ALA A 262 52.24 25.73 -28.46
C ALA A 262 51.34 26.96 -28.69
N MET A 263 51.10 27.94 -27.80
CA MET A 263 51.22 28.18 -26.34
C MET A 263 50.43 29.50 -26.11
N GLY A 264 49.80 29.67 -24.95
CA GLY A 264 49.11 30.92 -24.59
C GLY A 264 48.50 30.95 -23.18
N ALA A 265 49.37 31.00 -22.16
CA ALA A 265 49.21 31.56 -20.81
C ALA A 265 47.86 31.49 -20.05
N THR A 266 47.83 30.60 -19.04
CA THR A 266 47.41 30.79 -17.64
C THR A 266 46.18 31.64 -17.29
N SER A 267 45.10 30.98 -16.86
CA SER A 267 44.41 31.34 -15.61
C SER A 267 43.78 30.09 -14.99
N ASP A 268 44.25 29.78 -13.79
CA ASP A 268 43.77 28.79 -12.84
C ASP A 268 42.23 28.82 -12.70
N ARG A 269 41.53 27.74 -13.06
CA ARG A 269 40.09 27.54 -12.77
C ARG A 269 39.94 26.30 -11.91
N GLY A 270 39.83 26.54 -10.60
CA GLY A 270 39.42 25.54 -9.62
C GLY A 270 38.04 24.93 -9.90
N PRO A 271 37.71 23.79 -9.27
CA PRO A 271 36.54 22.98 -9.59
C PRO A 271 35.24 23.71 -9.26
N GLN A 272 34.36 23.82 -10.27
CA GLN A 272 33.04 24.43 -10.16
C GLN A 272 32.13 23.61 -9.23
N GLY A 273 31.98 24.09 -7.99
CA GLY A 273 31.05 23.53 -7.01
C GLY A 273 29.58 23.72 -7.40
N SER A 274 28.75 22.74 -7.05
CA SER A 274 27.29 22.75 -7.20
C SER A 274 26.68 24.05 -6.64
N ARG A 275 26.01 24.84 -7.49
CA ARG A 275 25.24 26.02 -7.04
C ARG A 275 23.93 25.56 -6.39
N LYS A 276 23.89 25.51 -5.06
CA LYS A 276 22.69 25.16 -4.26
C LYS A 276 22.11 26.46 -3.66
N ARG A 277 20.84 26.79 -3.94
CA ARG A 277 20.16 27.98 -3.37
C ARG A 277 19.14 27.56 -2.31
N ALA A 278 19.35 27.97 -1.07
CA ALA A 278 18.37 27.84 0.01
C ALA A 278 17.62 29.16 0.21
N TYR A 279 16.30 29.13 0.41
CA TYR A 279 15.51 30.30 0.79
C TYR A 279 14.99 30.11 2.22
N GLY A 280 15.50 30.90 3.17
CA GLY A 280 15.02 30.91 4.55
C GLY A 280 13.81 31.83 4.70
N CYS A 281 12.79 31.37 5.44
CA CYS A 281 11.75 32.23 6.01
C CYS A 281 12.07 32.43 7.49
N GLY A 282 12.64 33.59 7.87
CA GLY A 282 12.89 33.96 9.26
C GLY A 282 14.10 34.89 9.40
N GLY A 283 13.87 36.11 9.91
CA GLY A 283 14.78 37.23 9.80
C GLY A 283 15.93 37.24 10.81
N SER A 284 17.11 37.60 10.31
CA SER A 284 18.03 38.49 11.00
C SER A 284 18.63 39.42 9.94
N THR A 285 18.43 40.72 10.06
CA THR A 285 19.22 41.71 9.32
C THR A 285 20.43 42.09 10.18
N PRO A 286 21.61 42.32 9.57
CA PRO A 286 21.81 43.42 8.63
C PRO A 286 22.01 42.97 7.17
N THR A 287 21.30 43.64 6.27
CA THR A 287 21.48 43.69 4.79
C THR A 287 22.79 44.40 4.38
N PRO A 288 23.20 44.51 3.08
CA PRO A 288 22.48 44.24 1.81
C PRO A 288 23.29 43.41 0.76
N SER A 289 22.71 42.74 -0.23
CA SER A 289 22.08 43.37 -1.41
C SER A 289 21.41 42.32 -2.32
N ALA A 290 20.28 42.73 -2.92
CA ALA A 290 19.48 42.06 -3.97
C ALA A 290 18.60 40.85 -3.57
N GLY A 291 17.36 41.14 -3.15
CA GLY A 291 16.26 40.17 -3.19
C GLY A 291 15.14 40.45 -2.19
N ALA A 292 14.43 41.57 -2.36
CA ALA A 292 13.42 42.13 -1.47
C ALA A 292 12.32 41.15 -0.99
N LEU A 293 12.12 41.10 0.33
CA LEU A 293 10.83 40.87 0.99
C LEU A 293 10.49 42.16 1.75
N VAL A 294 10.23 43.23 1.00
CA VAL A 294 9.73 44.50 1.52
C VAL A 294 8.64 44.95 0.56
N ALA A 295 7.47 45.27 1.11
CA ALA A 295 6.20 45.62 0.46
C ALA A 295 5.36 44.42 -0.07
N MET A 296 4.40 43.99 0.76
CA MET A 296 3.17 43.34 0.25
C MET A 296 2.31 44.45 -0.36
N ASP A 297 2.37 44.62 -1.68
CA ASP A 297 1.56 45.60 -2.41
C ASP A 297 0.13 45.05 -2.55
N SER A 298 -0.76 45.43 -1.64
CA SER A 298 -2.14 44.95 -1.56
C SER A 298 -3.04 45.47 -2.69
N THR A 299 -2.52 46.34 -3.57
CA THR A 299 -3.27 47.04 -4.62
C THR A 299 -3.20 46.40 -6.01
N ARG A 300 -2.33 45.41 -6.23
CA ARG A 300 -2.15 44.77 -7.54
C ARG A 300 -3.03 43.54 -7.71
N ARG A 301 -3.63 43.36 -8.90
CA ARG A 301 -4.41 42.15 -9.24
C ARG A 301 -3.58 40.87 -9.30
N THR A 302 -2.28 40.92 -9.61
CA THR A 302 -1.49 39.70 -9.85
C THR A 302 -0.57 39.38 -8.68
N PHE A 303 -0.52 38.12 -8.27
CA PHE A 303 0.52 37.63 -7.36
C PHE A 303 1.85 37.56 -8.09
N ASP A 304 2.76 38.50 -7.81
CA ASP A 304 4.10 38.56 -8.37
C ASP A 304 5.19 38.47 -7.27
N GLY A 305 6.46 38.50 -7.70
CA GLY A 305 7.62 38.65 -6.81
C GLY A 305 7.67 37.69 -5.62
N GLY A 306 7.90 38.26 -4.43
CA GLY A 306 8.04 37.53 -3.17
C GLY A 306 6.73 36.90 -2.68
N LEU A 307 5.57 37.53 -2.96
CA LEU A 307 4.27 37.03 -2.52
C LEU A 307 3.88 35.76 -3.31
N ARG A 308 4.06 35.75 -4.63
CA ARG A 308 3.86 34.53 -5.44
C ARG A 308 4.74 33.38 -4.97
N ARG A 309 6.00 33.68 -4.65
CA ARG A 309 6.96 32.68 -4.14
C ARG A 309 6.52 32.14 -2.78
N CYS A 310 6.08 33.01 -1.88
CA CYS A 310 5.50 32.63 -0.59
C CYS A 310 4.29 31.70 -0.77
N LEU A 311 3.35 32.02 -1.66
CA LEU A 311 2.15 31.22 -1.90
C LEU A 311 2.47 29.83 -2.49
N LEU A 312 3.38 29.75 -3.46
CA LEU A 312 3.83 28.47 -4.02
C LEU A 312 4.53 27.60 -2.99
N THR A 313 5.36 28.21 -2.15
CA THR A 313 6.06 27.54 -1.05
C THR A 313 5.08 27.04 0.01
N ARG A 314 4.16 27.92 0.46
CA ARG A 314 3.14 27.61 1.46
C ARG A 314 2.22 26.48 1.01
N ASP A 315 1.87 26.45 -0.28
CA ASP A 315 1.00 25.44 -0.86
C ASP A 315 1.81 24.22 -1.40
N ALA A 316 3.09 24.11 -1.03
CA ALA A 316 4.02 23.02 -1.37
C ALA A 316 4.13 22.71 -2.89
N GLY A 317 3.83 23.70 -3.74
CA GLY A 317 3.80 23.53 -5.20
C GLY A 317 2.69 22.60 -5.72
N VAL A 318 1.75 22.20 -4.86
CA VAL A 318 0.63 21.30 -5.18
C VAL A 318 -0.69 22.04 -5.11
N CYS A 319 -1.59 21.73 -6.04
CA CYS A 319 -2.91 22.35 -6.14
C CYS A 319 -3.67 22.23 -4.81
N ARG A 320 -4.21 23.35 -4.33
CA ARG A 320 -4.87 23.41 -3.02
C ARG A 320 -6.32 22.90 -3.00
N THR A 321 -6.92 22.70 -4.17
CA THR A 321 -8.21 21.98 -4.26
C THR A 321 -8.11 20.61 -3.61
N ALA A 322 -9.10 20.28 -2.79
CA ALA A 322 -9.27 18.97 -2.17
C ALA A 322 -8.99 17.83 -3.16
N TRP A 323 -8.22 16.83 -2.74
CA TRP A 323 -7.97 15.60 -3.50
C TRP A 323 -7.25 15.81 -4.85
N CYS A 324 -6.75 17.01 -5.13
CA CYS A 324 -6.01 17.34 -6.33
C CYS A 324 -4.51 17.44 -6.03
N ASP A 325 -3.72 16.53 -6.60
CA ASP A 325 -2.26 16.52 -6.44
C ASP A 325 -1.52 17.10 -7.65
N ALA A 326 -2.22 17.85 -8.50
CA ALA A 326 -1.63 18.46 -9.68
C ALA A 326 -0.65 19.58 -9.28
N PRO A 327 0.46 19.79 -10.01
CA PRO A 327 1.36 20.90 -9.74
C PRO A 327 0.63 22.24 -9.90
N VAL A 328 0.93 23.19 -9.03
CA VAL A 328 0.42 24.55 -9.13
C VAL A 328 0.89 25.18 -10.43
N ARG A 329 -0.05 25.77 -11.18
CA ARG A 329 0.24 26.53 -12.40
C ARG A 329 -0.23 27.97 -12.27
N HIS A 330 -1.33 28.21 -11.56
CA HIS A 330 -1.86 29.52 -11.27
C HIS A 330 -1.77 29.81 -9.77
N VAL A 331 -1.42 31.04 -9.43
CA VAL A 331 -1.61 31.57 -8.07
C VAL A 331 -2.70 32.60 -8.21
N ASP A 332 -3.83 32.38 -7.55
CA ASP A 332 -5.04 33.16 -7.75
C ASP A 332 -5.74 33.41 -6.40
N HIS A 333 -6.71 34.32 -6.40
CA HIS A 333 -7.38 34.72 -5.17
C HIS A 333 -8.29 33.60 -4.66
N VAL A 334 -8.70 33.63 -3.39
CA VAL A 334 -9.74 32.77 -2.82
C VAL A 334 -11.09 33.42 -3.04
N THR A 335 -11.25 34.67 -2.62
CA THR A 335 -12.30 35.58 -3.10
C THR A 335 -11.74 36.35 -4.28
N ASP A 336 -12.37 36.25 -5.47
CA ASP A 336 -11.85 36.86 -6.69
C ASP A 336 -11.62 38.37 -6.50
N HIS A 337 -10.56 38.90 -7.11
CA HIS A 337 -10.26 40.34 -7.05
C HIS A 337 -11.41 41.19 -7.64
N ALA A 338 -12.15 40.66 -8.63
CA ALA A 338 -13.32 41.32 -9.19
C ALA A 338 -14.47 41.46 -8.17
N ASP A 339 -14.54 40.55 -7.20
CA ASP A 339 -15.53 40.53 -6.11
C ASP A 339 -15.01 41.24 -4.84
N GLY A 340 -13.96 42.07 -4.96
CA GLY A 340 -13.38 42.84 -3.86
C GLY A 340 -12.39 42.09 -2.97
N GLY A 341 -11.92 40.91 -3.38
CA GLY A 341 -10.90 40.15 -2.65
C GLY A 341 -9.52 40.82 -2.68
N PRO A 342 -8.86 41.08 -1.53
CA PRO A 342 -7.55 41.73 -1.50
C PRO A 342 -6.44 40.81 -2.02
N THR A 343 -5.40 41.36 -2.63
CA THR A 343 -4.20 40.60 -2.97
C THR A 343 -3.31 40.46 -1.74
N SER A 344 -3.48 39.37 -1.01
CA SER A 344 -2.77 39.10 0.23
C SER A 344 -2.34 37.64 0.34
N ALA A 345 -1.47 37.33 1.30
CA ALA A 345 -1.14 35.94 1.60
C ALA A 345 -2.42 35.15 1.96
N ASP A 346 -3.30 35.70 2.78
CA ASP A 346 -4.49 35.02 3.28
C ASP A 346 -5.56 34.77 2.21
N ASN A 347 -5.64 35.64 1.20
CA ASN A 347 -6.56 35.51 0.08
C ASN A 347 -5.90 34.90 -1.16
N GLY A 348 -4.61 34.55 -1.13
CA GLY A 348 -3.94 33.86 -2.24
C GLY A 348 -4.01 32.34 -2.10
N GLN A 349 -4.01 31.61 -3.21
CA GLN A 349 -3.86 30.15 -3.25
C GLN A 349 -3.23 29.65 -4.56
N GLY A 350 -2.46 28.57 -4.46
CA GLY A 350 -1.91 27.84 -5.59
C GLY A 350 -2.88 26.81 -6.13
N LEU A 351 -3.28 26.96 -7.40
CA LEU A 351 -4.17 26.03 -8.11
C LEU A 351 -3.53 25.54 -9.41
N CYS A 352 -3.90 24.32 -9.83
CA CYS A 352 -3.64 23.91 -11.21
C CYS A 352 -4.58 24.67 -12.16
N VAL A 353 -4.19 24.80 -13.44
CA VAL A 353 -4.97 25.53 -14.48
C VAL A 353 -6.46 25.14 -14.42
N ARG A 354 -6.73 23.82 -14.41
CA ARG A 354 -8.10 23.27 -14.38
C ARG A 354 -8.88 23.69 -13.14
N CYS A 355 -8.31 23.52 -11.95
CA CYS A 355 -9.01 23.84 -10.70
C CYS A 355 -9.27 25.34 -10.57
N ASN A 356 -8.36 26.17 -11.10
CA ASN A 356 -8.57 27.60 -11.18
C ASN A 356 -9.81 27.95 -12.00
N HIS A 357 -9.93 27.39 -13.20
CA HIS A 357 -11.12 27.60 -14.04
C HIS A 357 -12.40 27.00 -13.45
N THR A 358 -12.31 25.88 -12.71
CA THR A 358 -13.48 25.30 -12.05
C THR A 358 -14.00 26.22 -10.95
N LYS A 359 -13.10 26.86 -10.18
CA LYS A 359 -13.44 27.77 -9.10
C LYS A 359 -14.28 28.95 -9.58
N THR A 360 -13.99 29.46 -10.79
CA THR A 360 -14.69 30.60 -11.39
C THR A 360 -16.01 30.23 -12.08
N LEU A 361 -16.51 29.00 -11.92
CA LEU A 361 -17.81 28.61 -12.50
C LEU A 361 -18.98 29.26 -11.72
N PRO A 362 -20.05 29.71 -12.41
CA PRO A 362 -21.22 30.27 -11.77
C PRO A 362 -21.81 29.36 -10.67
N GLY A 363 -22.17 29.95 -9.54
CA GLY A 363 -22.73 29.24 -8.38
C GLY A 363 -21.71 28.52 -7.50
N ARG A 364 -20.40 28.68 -7.75
CA ARG A 364 -19.36 28.28 -6.80
C ARG A 364 -18.95 29.44 -5.92
N ILE A 365 -18.79 29.16 -4.63
CA ILE A 365 -18.33 30.13 -3.65
C ILE A 365 -17.09 29.55 -2.98
N ALA A 366 -15.99 30.30 -2.97
CA ALA A 366 -14.80 29.96 -2.21
C ALA A 366 -14.54 31.03 -1.15
N ARG A 367 -14.28 30.64 0.10
CA ARG A 367 -13.97 31.59 1.19
C ARG A 367 -12.92 31.06 2.13
N THR A 368 -12.13 31.95 2.70
CA THR A 368 -11.15 31.60 3.74
C THR A 368 -11.87 31.41 5.09
N ILE A 369 -11.67 30.27 5.74
CA ILE A 369 -12.14 29.98 7.10
C ILE A 369 -10.97 30.27 8.06
N ALA A 370 -11.18 31.17 9.02
CA ALA A 370 -10.27 31.34 10.15
C ALA A 370 -10.51 30.25 11.20
N PRO A 371 -9.48 29.67 11.84
CA PRO A 371 -9.67 28.63 12.85
C PRO A 371 -10.48 29.16 14.05
N PRO A 372 -11.41 28.37 14.60
CA PRO A 372 -12.14 28.77 15.80
C PRO A 372 -11.17 28.77 16.99
N GLY A 373 -10.93 29.96 17.56
CA GLY A 373 -10.18 30.12 18.82
C GLY A 373 -8.79 30.74 18.71
N ARG A 374 -8.67 31.95 18.17
CA ARG A 374 -7.72 32.95 18.69
C ARG A 374 -8.38 34.33 18.66
N LEU A 375 -8.69 34.84 19.85
CA LEU A 375 -8.96 36.25 20.06
C LEU A 375 -7.77 37.05 19.49
N ARG A 376 -8.08 38.08 18.71
CA ARG A 376 -7.14 39.18 18.44
C ARG A 376 -6.77 39.80 19.79
N SER A 377 -5.66 39.40 20.42
CA SER A 377 -5.12 40.20 21.51
C SER A 377 -4.55 41.47 20.90
N ALA A 378 -5.07 42.63 21.31
CA ALA A 378 -4.65 43.96 20.88
C ALA A 378 -3.26 44.38 21.40
N GLN A 379 -2.36 43.43 21.67
CA GLN A 379 -1.00 43.65 22.12
C GLN A 379 -0.06 42.90 21.18
N ASP A 380 0.48 43.63 20.21
CA ASP A 380 1.68 43.38 19.40
C ASP A 380 1.43 43.73 17.91
N PRO A 381 1.54 45.01 17.51
CA PRO A 381 1.28 45.46 16.14
C PRO A 381 2.34 45.01 15.11
N GLY A 382 3.36 44.24 15.51
CA GLY A 382 4.56 44.00 14.68
C GLY A 382 4.84 42.55 14.26
N ARG A 383 4.06 41.55 14.67
CA ARG A 383 4.35 40.13 14.34
C ARG A 383 3.53 39.64 13.13
N PRO A 384 4.14 39.30 11.99
CA PRO A 384 3.45 38.60 10.92
C PRO A 384 3.07 37.18 11.40
N ASN A 385 1.78 36.86 11.29
CA ASN A 385 1.17 35.61 11.73
C ASN A 385 1.54 34.46 10.76
N LEU A 386 2.73 33.87 10.93
CA LEU A 386 3.26 32.79 10.09
C LEU A 386 2.94 31.39 10.65
N GLY A 387 1.68 31.07 10.97
CA GLY A 387 1.44 29.74 11.55
C GLY A 387 0.02 29.22 11.76
N ALA A 388 -1.04 29.87 11.24
CA ALA A 388 -2.35 29.23 11.19
C ALA A 388 -2.58 28.64 9.80
N PRO A 389 -3.02 27.37 9.65
CA PRO A 389 -3.45 26.87 8.37
C PRO A 389 -4.65 27.72 7.91
N HIS A 390 -4.43 28.47 6.85
CA HIS A 390 -5.48 29.02 6.03
C HIS A 390 -6.30 27.82 5.52
N THR A 391 -7.60 27.82 5.74
CA THR A 391 -8.52 26.77 5.28
C THR A 391 -9.45 27.41 4.25
N VAL A 392 -9.63 26.80 3.09
CA VAL A 392 -10.53 27.35 2.05
C VAL A 392 -11.78 26.47 2.01
N GLU A 393 -12.95 27.05 2.24
CA GLU A 393 -14.20 26.37 1.96
C GLU A 393 -14.53 26.54 0.48
N THR A 394 -15.03 25.50 -0.19
CA THR A 394 -15.61 25.64 -1.54
C THR A 394 -16.98 24.98 -1.59
N THR A 395 -18.01 25.76 -1.92
CA THR A 395 -19.40 25.30 -2.01
C THR A 395 -19.78 25.09 -3.48
N THR A 396 -20.45 23.98 -3.78
CA THR A 396 -21.10 23.71 -5.08
C THR A 396 -22.54 24.22 -5.10
N PRO A 397 -23.11 24.53 -6.28
CA PRO A 397 -24.52 24.93 -6.40
C PRO A 397 -25.52 23.98 -5.72
N ASP A 398 -25.21 22.67 -5.65
CA ASP A 398 -26.18 21.63 -5.25
C ASP A 398 -25.84 20.90 -3.93
N ARG A 399 -24.85 21.32 -3.12
CA ARG A 399 -24.50 20.66 -1.84
C ARG A 399 -23.89 21.59 -0.79
N ALA A 400 -24.01 21.15 0.48
CA ALA A 400 -23.50 21.79 1.70
C ALA A 400 -21.97 22.03 1.68
N PRO A 401 -21.46 22.96 2.51
CA PRO A 401 -20.06 23.38 2.49
C PRO A 401 -19.09 22.25 2.87
N ILE A 402 -17.94 22.17 2.18
CA ILE A 402 -16.84 21.25 2.53
C ILE A 402 -15.64 22.08 2.98
N SER A 403 -15.22 21.91 4.23
CA SER A 403 -14.02 22.55 4.81
C SER A 403 -12.75 21.85 4.35
N LEU A 404 -11.75 22.61 3.87
CA LEU A 404 -10.51 22.08 3.31
C LEU A 404 -9.31 22.47 4.16
N ASP A 405 -8.85 21.55 5.01
CA ASP A 405 -7.54 21.63 5.64
C ASP A 405 -6.70 20.38 5.31
N ARG A 406 -5.57 20.58 4.64
CA ARG A 406 -4.57 19.52 4.40
C ARG A 406 -3.49 19.52 5.49
N ALA A 407 -3.35 20.60 6.26
CA ALA A 407 -2.33 20.75 7.30
C ALA A 407 -2.66 19.99 8.59
N THR A 408 -3.91 19.58 8.82
CA THR A 408 -4.31 18.77 9.98
C THR A 408 -4.39 17.26 9.73
N ALA A 409 -4.04 16.79 8.54
CA ALA A 409 -3.95 15.35 8.22
C ALA A 409 -2.59 14.70 8.60
N ALA A 410 -1.87 15.27 9.57
CA ALA A 410 -0.81 14.55 10.28
C ALA A 410 -1.46 13.80 11.47
N PRO A 411 -1.17 12.51 11.70
CA PRO A 411 -1.81 11.76 12.77
C PRO A 411 -1.43 12.38 14.13
N ARG A 412 -2.40 12.99 14.81
CA ARG A 412 -2.25 13.44 16.19
C ARG A 412 -2.21 12.21 17.09
N LEU A 413 -1.00 11.74 17.41
CA LEU A 413 -0.73 10.96 18.62
C LEU A 413 -1.05 11.86 19.82
N ALA A 414 -2.30 11.84 20.26
CA ALA A 414 -2.73 12.56 21.45
C ALA A 414 -2.35 11.75 22.69
N ALA A 415 -1.19 12.07 23.26
CA ALA A 415 -0.91 11.82 24.66
C ALA A 415 -2.00 12.50 25.50
N ARG A 416 -2.79 11.72 26.25
CA ARG A 416 -3.72 12.26 27.25
C ARG A 416 -3.31 11.78 28.64
N HIS A 417 -2.76 12.74 29.38
CA HIS A 417 -2.57 12.72 30.81
C HIS A 417 -3.89 12.44 31.56
N HIS A 418 -3.74 11.69 32.64
CA HIS A 418 -4.74 11.39 33.65
C HIS A 418 -5.42 12.64 34.23
N GLY A 419 -6.74 12.59 34.32
CA GLY A 419 -7.57 13.45 35.16
C GLY A 419 -8.84 12.68 35.55
N GLN A 420 -8.98 12.37 36.84
CA GLN A 420 -10.04 11.58 37.45
C GLN A 420 -11.45 12.18 37.26
N PRO A 421 -12.52 11.37 37.35
CA PRO A 421 -13.90 11.79 37.10
C PRO A 421 -14.61 12.31 38.37
N ALA A 422 -15.38 13.38 38.20
CA ALA A 422 -16.39 13.80 39.16
C ALA A 422 -17.66 12.95 38.97
N ARG A 423 -18.18 12.50 40.12
CA ARG A 423 -19.29 11.58 40.33
C ARG A 423 -20.63 12.21 39.97
N THR A 424 -21.52 11.46 39.32
CA THR A 424 -22.98 11.51 39.56
C THR A 424 -23.58 10.10 39.47
N ARG A 425 -24.38 9.77 40.49
CA ARG A 425 -25.06 8.48 40.69
C ARG A 425 -26.42 8.44 39.98
N PRO A 426 -26.98 7.24 39.78
CA PRO A 426 -28.16 6.97 38.93
C PRO A 426 -29.47 6.91 39.72
N LEU A 427 -30.58 7.04 38.99
CA LEU A 427 -31.90 6.52 39.35
C LEU A 427 -32.31 5.60 38.20
N ALA A 428 -32.33 4.27 38.34
CA ALA A 428 -33.20 3.41 39.16
C ALA A 428 -34.52 3.03 38.46
N HIS A 429 -34.74 1.72 38.45
CA HIS A 429 -35.97 0.95 38.18
C HIS A 429 -36.48 0.84 36.74
N ALA A 430 -37.10 -0.26 36.30
CA ALA A 430 -37.15 -1.70 36.63
C ALA A 430 -38.32 -2.29 35.82
N ARG A 431 -38.35 -3.63 35.73
CA ARG A 431 -39.44 -4.52 35.26
C ARG A 431 -39.45 -4.70 33.73
N ARG A 432 -39.08 -5.85 33.15
CA ARG A 432 -39.34 -7.29 33.44
C ARG A 432 -40.83 -7.64 33.28
N LEU A 433 -41.14 -8.48 32.28
CA LEU A 433 -42.22 -9.48 32.09
C LEU A 433 -42.08 -9.98 30.61
N THR A 434 -41.61 -11.20 30.30
CA THR A 434 -42.38 -12.48 30.12
C THR A 434 -43.56 -12.31 29.13
N ASP A 435 -43.85 -13.12 28.11
CA ASP A 435 -43.75 -14.57 27.85
C ASP A 435 -44.00 -14.79 26.34
N VAL A 436 -43.24 -15.62 25.62
CA VAL A 436 -43.59 -16.97 25.09
C VAL A 436 -44.98 -17.15 24.44
N SER A 437 -44.98 -17.43 23.12
CA SER A 437 -45.77 -18.48 22.41
C SER A 437 -45.58 -18.32 20.89
N HIS A 438 -44.81 -19.19 20.22
CA HIS A 438 -45.24 -20.43 19.52
C HIS A 438 -46.57 -20.33 18.74
N GLY A 439 -46.46 -20.34 17.40
CA GLY A 439 -47.60 -20.53 16.49
C GLY A 439 -47.15 -20.64 15.03
N ARG A 440 -47.33 -21.83 14.45
CA ARG A 440 -46.87 -22.27 13.13
C ARG A 440 -47.52 -21.57 11.93
N ALA A 441 -46.76 -21.65 10.85
CA ALA A 441 -47.08 -21.51 9.43
C ALA A 441 -48.51 -21.81 8.98
N GLU A 442 -49.00 -21.00 8.05
CA GLU A 442 -49.93 -21.45 7.02
C GLU A 442 -49.63 -20.77 5.68
N VAL A 443 -49.58 -21.60 4.64
CA VAL A 443 -49.31 -21.28 3.24
C VAL A 443 -50.65 -20.97 2.56
N VAL A 444 -50.79 -19.79 1.94
CA VAL A 444 -51.86 -19.53 0.96
C VAL A 444 -51.26 -18.85 -0.27
N ARG A 445 -51.37 -19.53 -1.41
CA ARG A 445 -51.21 -18.97 -2.76
C ARG A 445 -52.59 -18.62 -3.31
N HIS A 446 -52.79 -17.43 -3.85
CA HIS A 446 -53.12 -17.15 -5.27
C HIS A 446 -53.81 -15.79 -5.52
N SER A 447 -53.62 -15.33 -6.77
CA SER A 447 -54.39 -14.36 -7.58
C SER A 447 -54.44 -12.89 -7.12
N GLN A 448 -53.79 -11.96 -7.82
CA GLN A 448 -54.18 -11.29 -9.10
C GLN A 448 -55.33 -10.27 -8.98
N GLN A 449 -55.05 -9.07 -9.53
CA GLN A 449 -55.97 -7.96 -9.89
C GLN A 449 -56.43 -7.13 -8.67
N GLY A 450 -56.29 -5.81 -8.59
CA GLY A 450 -56.24 -4.77 -9.60
C GLY A 450 -57.42 -3.83 -9.35
N ALA A 451 -57.25 -2.74 -8.59
CA ALA A 451 -58.23 -1.66 -8.55
C ALA A 451 -57.62 -0.35 -8.01
N HIS A 452 -57.57 0.64 -8.90
CA HIS A 452 -57.38 2.04 -8.56
C HIS A 452 -58.54 2.55 -7.69
N VAL A 453 -58.22 3.17 -6.55
CA VAL A 453 -59.10 4.15 -5.90
C VAL A 453 -58.28 5.41 -5.64
N ARG A 454 -58.65 6.48 -6.35
CA ARG A 454 -58.23 7.85 -6.06
C ARG A 454 -59.15 8.40 -4.97
N SER A 455 -58.62 8.90 -3.86
CA SER A 455 -59.26 10.00 -3.14
C SER A 455 -58.25 10.84 -2.36
N ARG A 456 -58.55 12.13 -2.30
CA ARG A 456 -57.70 13.27 -1.95
C ARG A 456 -57.50 13.37 -0.43
N GLY A 457 -56.30 13.71 0.03
CA GLY A 457 -56.05 14.00 1.44
C GLY A 457 -54.72 14.71 1.72
N ARG A 458 -54.71 16.04 1.60
CA ARG A 458 -54.03 16.99 2.49
C ARG A 458 -52.61 16.61 3.00
N TRP A 459 -51.58 17.09 2.31
CA TRP A 459 -50.20 17.06 2.79
C TRP A 459 -50.02 17.97 4.02
N ARG A 460 -50.10 17.39 5.22
CA ARG A 460 -49.52 17.98 6.43
C ARG A 460 -48.03 17.64 6.44
N ARG A 461 -47.20 18.66 6.64
CA ARG A 461 -45.77 18.53 6.97
C ARG A 461 -45.64 17.60 8.19
N ALA A 462 -45.08 16.42 8.00
CA ALA A 462 -44.48 15.61 9.06
C ALA A 462 -42.97 15.70 8.92
N GLY A 463 -42.31 15.89 10.06
CA GLY A 463 -40.91 16.27 10.18
C GLY A 463 -39.93 15.29 9.55
N ALA A 464 -38.74 15.83 9.29
CA ALA A 464 -37.54 15.06 8.99
C ALA A 464 -37.37 13.95 10.03
N CYS A 465 -37.58 12.71 9.60
CA CYS A 465 -36.94 11.55 10.18
C CYS A 465 -35.55 11.49 9.57
N GLU A 466 -34.54 11.63 10.43
CA GLU A 466 -33.16 11.30 10.12
C GLU A 466 -33.13 9.88 9.53
N ASP A 467 -32.44 9.72 8.39
CA ASP A 467 -32.12 8.40 7.86
C ASP A 467 -31.20 7.70 8.86
N ASP A 468 -31.82 6.93 9.76
CA ASP A 468 -31.19 5.97 10.65
C ASP A 468 -30.60 4.88 9.75
N ALA A 469 -29.37 5.08 9.28
CA ALA A 469 -28.63 4.07 8.57
C ALA A 469 -28.48 2.87 9.52
N MET A 470 -29.31 1.84 9.33
CA MET A 470 -29.25 0.59 10.11
C MET A 470 -27.80 0.10 10.14
N SER A 471 -27.11 0.33 11.26
CA SER A 471 -25.69 0.02 11.38
C SER A 471 -25.56 -1.50 11.39
N THR A 472 -25.18 -2.08 10.25
CA THR A 472 -24.82 -3.50 10.18
C THR A 472 -23.77 -3.79 11.24
N GLY A 473 -23.87 -4.95 11.90
CA GLY A 473 -22.98 -5.32 12.99
C GLY A 473 -21.53 -5.45 12.55
N THR A 474 -20.64 -5.75 13.49
CA THR A 474 -19.22 -5.94 13.19
C THR A 474 -18.73 -7.27 13.73
N LEU A 475 -18.16 -8.08 12.84
CA LEU A 475 -17.40 -9.27 13.19
C LEU A 475 -15.94 -8.88 13.43
N VAL A 476 -15.41 -9.19 14.61
CA VAL A 476 -14.03 -8.91 15.01
C VAL A 476 -13.32 -10.22 15.28
N LEU A 477 -12.31 -10.56 14.50
CA LEU A 477 -11.40 -11.66 14.85
C LEU A 477 -10.28 -11.13 15.73
N ALA A 478 -10.18 -11.58 16.97
CA ALA A 478 -9.21 -11.05 17.90
C ALA A 478 -8.15 -12.10 18.23
N ALA A 479 -6.89 -11.79 17.91
CA ALA A 479 -5.78 -12.67 18.23
C ALA A 479 -5.56 -12.75 19.75
N THR A 480 -5.47 -13.96 20.28
CA THR A 480 -5.18 -14.24 21.69
C THR A 480 -3.69 -14.55 21.89
N PRO A 481 -3.13 -14.33 23.09
CA PRO A 481 -1.76 -14.74 23.38
C PRO A 481 -1.53 -16.24 23.18
N ILE A 482 -0.34 -16.61 22.72
CA ILE A 482 0.04 -18.02 22.48
C ILE A 482 0.74 -18.67 23.68
N GLY A 483 1.03 -17.91 24.73
CA GLY A 483 1.72 -18.38 25.92
C GLY A 483 1.67 -17.37 27.05
N ASP A 484 2.34 -16.24 26.88
CA ASP A 484 2.38 -15.17 27.89
C ASP A 484 1.17 -14.22 27.75
N PRO A 485 0.30 -14.08 28.78
CA PRO A 485 -0.83 -13.14 28.72
C PRO A 485 -0.42 -11.68 28.45
N ARG A 486 0.83 -11.30 28.74
CA ARG A 486 1.37 -9.95 28.48
C ARG A 486 1.51 -9.63 27.00
N ASP A 487 1.50 -10.64 26.14
CA ASP A 487 1.57 -10.45 24.69
C ASP A 487 0.20 -10.06 24.08
N ALA A 488 -0.85 -9.98 24.90
CA ALA A 488 -2.16 -9.50 24.47
C ALA A 488 -2.07 -8.04 24.02
N ALA A 489 -2.59 -7.76 22.82
CA ALA A 489 -2.76 -6.38 22.37
C ALA A 489 -3.73 -5.64 23.31
N PRO A 490 -3.48 -4.36 23.69
CA PRO A 490 -4.39 -3.61 24.55
C PRO A 490 -5.85 -3.60 24.06
N ARG A 491 -6.02 -3.52 22.73
CA ARG A 491 -7.35 -3.55 22.09
C ARG A 491 -8.09 -4.89 22.29
N LEU A 492 -7.41 -6.00 22.53
CA LEU A 492 -8.07 -7.29 22.81
C LEU A 492 -8.95 -7.18 24.07
N ALA A 493 -8.41 -6.56 25.12
CA ALA A 493 -9.13 -6.35 26.37
C ALA A 493 -10.38 -5.48 26.16
N ASP A 494 -10.25 -4.38 25.43
CA ASP A 494 -11.37 -3.48 25.11
C ASP A 494 -12.47 -4.20 24.32
N GLU A 495 -12.09 -5.01 23.33
CA GLU A 495 -13.03 -5.75 22.47
C GLU A 495 -13.74 -6.84 23.26
N LEU A 496 -13.03 -7.60 24.11
CA LEU A 496 -13.63 -8.60 25.00
C LEU A 496 -14.55 -7.97 26.05
N ALA A 497 -14.22 -6.78 26.55
CA ALA A 497 -15.00 -6.07 27.55
C ALA A 497 -16.33 -5.51 26.98
N THR A 498 -16.34 -5.10 25.71
CA THR A 498 -17.43 -4.34 25.09
C THR A 498 -18.25 -5.11 24.05
N ALA A 499 -17.82 -6.32 23.66
CA ALA A 499 -18.57 -7.14 22.71
C ALA A 499 -19.96 -7.52 23.24
N ASP A 500 -20.94 -7.56 22.34
CA ASP A 500 -22.27 -8.11 22.62
C ASP A 500 -22.21 -9.64 22.70
N ILE A 501 -21.35 -10.25 21.89
CA ILE A 501 -21.13 -11.70 21.86
C ILE A 501 -19.63 -11.98 21.73
N VAL A 502 -19.11 -12.85 22.59
CA VAL A 502 -17.77 -13.44 22.46
C VAL A 502 -17.92 -14.90 22.07
N ALA A 503 -17.58 -15.23 20.83
CA ALA A 503 -17.51 -16.59 20.32
C ALA A 503 -16.10 -17.15 20.56
N ALA A 504 -16.00 -18.13 21.45
CA ALA A 504 -14.72 -18.69 21.88
C ALA A 504 -14.62 -20.18 21.59
N GLU A 505 -13.47 -20.63 21.11
CA GLU A 505 -13.18 -22.06 20.90
C GLU A 505 -13.37 -22.89 22.18
N ASP A 506 -12.59 -22.61 23.23
CA ASP A 506 -12.81 -23.11 24.59
C ASP A 506 -13.15 -21.98 25.57
N THR A 507 -14.41 -21.93 26.01
CA THR A 507 -14.89 -20.96 27.01
C THR A 507 -14.15 -21.04 28.35
N ARG A 508 -13.55 -22.18 28.71
CA ARG A 508 -12.75 -22.34 29.94
C ARG A 508 -11.39 -21.66 29.79
N ARG A 509 -10.77 -21.71 28.62
CA ARG A 509 -9.52 -20.97 28.34
C ARG A 509 -9.78 -19.48 28.26
N LEU A 510 -10.87 -19.08 27.61
CA LEU A 510 -11.29 -17.67 27.62
C LEU A 510 -11.48 -17.15 29.04
N ARG A 511 -12.14 -17.89 29.95
CA ARG A 511 -12.29 -17.45 31.35
C ARG A 511 -10.96 -17.20 32.05
N ARG A 512 -9.94 -18.00 31.78
CA ARG A 512 -8.59 -17.78 32.34
C ARG A 512 -7.95 -16.53 31.75
N LEU A 513 -7.99 -16.37 30.44
CA LEU A 513 -7.48 -15.18 29.76
C LEU A 513 -8.16 -13.90 30.26
N LEU A 514 -9.48 -13.91 30.45
CA LEU A 514 -10.23 -12.78 31.02
C LEU A 514 -9.76 -12.44 32.45
N ALA A 515 -9.48 -13.45 33.28
CA ALA A 515 -8.94 -13.24 34.62
C ALA A 515 -7.52 -12.64 34.57
N ASP A 516 -6.65 -13.16 33.70
CA ASP A 516 -5.27 -12.68 33.54
C ASP A 516 -5.23 -11.23 33.01
N LEU A 517 -6.17 -10.87 32.13
CA LEU A 517 -6.31 -9.51 31.59
C LEU A 517 -7.09 -8.56 32.52
N GLY A 518 -7.73 -9.07 33.58
CA GLY A 518 -8.58 -8.27 34.46
C GLY A 518 -9.86 -7.73 33.77
N VAL A 519 -10.39 -8.47 32.80
CA VAL A 519 -11.54 -8.06 31.98
C VAL A 519 -12.78 -8.86 32.35
N THR A 520 -13.92 -8.16 32.49
CA THR A 520 -15.24 -8.80 32.57
C THR A 520 -16.00 -8.55 31.27
N PRO A 521 -16.43 -9.59 30.53
CA PRO A 521 -17.20 -9.40 29.31
C PRO A 521 -18.60 -8.85 29.63
N SER A 522 -19.04 -7.82 28.90
CA SER A 522 -20.39 -7.26 29.05
C SER A 522 -21.47 -8.10 28.34
N GLY A 523 -21.09 -8.78 27.26
CA GLY A 523 -21.97 -9.57 26.42
C GLY A 523 -22.02 -11.06 26.76
N SER A 524 -22.73 -11.82 25.95
CA SER A 524 -22.84 -13.28 26.09
C SER A 524 -21.59 -13.99 25.56
N VAL A 525 -21.08 -14.96 26.30
CA VAL A 525 -20.00 -15.85 25.83
C VAL A 525 -20.61 -17.14 25.29
N VAL A 526 -20.25 -17.51 24.06
CA VAL A 526 -20.72 -18.74 23.39
C VAL A 526 -19.54 -19.60 22.94
N SER A 527 -19.70 -20.92 22.93
CA SER A 527 -18.69 -21.82 22.38
C SER A 527 -18.79 -21.90 20.86
N TYR A 528 -17.66 -21.76 20.17
CA TYR A 528 -17.56 -21.81 18.72
C TYR A 528 -16.28 -22.56 18.30
N HIS A 529 -16.43 -23.83 17.93
CA HIS A 529 -15.35 -24.75 17.60
C HIS A 529 -15.72 -25.64 16.40
N GLU A 530 -14.75 -26.36 15.81
CA GLU A 530 -14.94 -27.14 14.56
C GLU A 530 -16.19 -28.04 14.54
N HIS A 531 -16.53 -28.68 15.67
CA HIS A 531 -17.68 -29.57 15.77
C HIS A 531 -19.05 -28.86 15.78
N ASN A 532 -19.13 -27.58 16.13
CA ASN A 532 -20.40 -26.86 16.26
C ASN A 532 -20.51 -25.61 15.35
N GLU A 533 -19.42 -25.20 14.70
CA GLU A 533 -19.39 -23.98 13.90
C GLU A 533 -20.43 -23.98 12.78
N ALA A 534 -20.70 -25.13 12.15
CA ALA A 534 -21.72 -25.24 11.11
C ALA A 534 -23.14 -24.91 11.64
N ALA A 535 -23.45 -25.31 12.87
CA ALA A 535 -24.74 -25.05 13.48
C ALA A 535 -24.84 -23.65 14.11
N ARG A 536 -23.73 -23.10 14.62
CA ARG A 536 -23.67 -21.79 15.29
C ARG A 536 -23.48 -20.61 14.36
N THR A 537 -22.91 -20.83 13.17
CA THR A 537 -22.65 -19.75 12.20
C THR A 537 -23.94 -18.98 11.82
N PRO A 538 -25.06 -19.64 11.46
CA PRO A 538 -26.28 -18.92 11.09
C PRO A 538 -26.81 -18.01 12.20
N GLU A 539 -26.80 -18.49 13.44
CA GLU A 539 -27.23 -17.72 14.63
C GLU A 539 -26.37 -16.46 14.81
N LEU A 540 -25.04 -16.58 14.70
CA LEU A 540 -24.13 -15.45 14.85
C LEU A 540 -24.26 -14.43 13.70
N VAL A 541 -24.49 -14.90 12.47
CA VAL A 541 -24.73 -14.03 11.31
C VAL A 541 -26.04 -13.26 11.45
N GLU A 542 -27.11 -13.89 11.95
CA GLU A 542 -28.36 -13.21 12.25
C GLU A 542 -28.15 -12.07 13.27
N ARG A 543 -27.40 -12.34 14.35
CA ARG A 543 -27.06 -11.32 15.35
C ARG A 543 -26.23 -10.18 14.77
N LEU A 544 -25.27 -10.48 13.89
CA LEU A 544 -24.51 -9.47 13.16
C LEU A 544 -25.42 -8.63 12.25
N GLY A 545 -26.39 -9.25 11.58
CA GLY A 545 -27.40 -8.55 10.76
C GLY A 545 -28.27 -7.59 11.57
N MET A 546 -28.49 -7.88 12.86
CA MET A 546 -29.19 -7.01 13.81
C MET A 546 -28.32 -5.89 14.42
N GLY A 547 -27.07 -5.72 13.97
CA GLY A 547 -26.19 -4.67 14.46
C GLY A 547 -25.23 -5.10 15.59
N ALA A 548 -25.22 -6.38 15.99
CA ALA A 548 -24.38 -6.83 17.10
C ALA A 548 -22.88 -6.76 16.78
N ARG A 549 -22.07 -6.56 17.81
CA ARG A 549 -20.62 -6.73 17.78
C ARG A 549 -20.25 -8.13 18.27
N VAL A 550 -19.75 -8.96 17.36
CA VAL A 550 -19.33 -10.34 17.65
C VAL A 550 -17.80 -10.41 17.61
N VAL A 551 -17.18 -10.78 18.72
CA VAL A 551 -15.74 -11.03 18.82
C VAL A 551 -15.49 -12.54 18.77
N VAL A 552 -14.64 -12.99 17.86
CA VAL A 552 -14.20 -14.38 17.76
C VAL A 552 -12.79 -14.49 18.32
N VAL A 553 -12.57 -15.47 19.20
CA VAL A 553 -11.27 -15.80 19.78
C VAL A 553 -11.04 -17.31 19.74
N THR A 554 -9.79 -17.71 19.52
CA THR A 554 -9.34 -19.10 19.59
C THR A 554 -8.50 -19.31 20.84
N ASP A 555 -8.18 -20.58 21.11
CA ASP A 555 -7.44 -20.96 22.31
C ASP A 555 -6.08 -20.25 22.41
N ALA A 556 -5.44 -20.00 21.26
CA ALA A 556 -4.19 -19.29 21.13
C ALA A 556 -4.02 -18.73 19.72
N GLY A 557 -3.48 -17.52 19.58
CA GLY A 557 -3.10 -16.96 18.28
C GLY A 557 -4.26 -16.36 17.50
N MET A 558 -4.16 -16.37 16.17
CA MET A 558 -5.08 -15.66 15.28
C MET A 558 -6.23 -16.59 14.81
N PRO A 559 -7.50 -16.26 15.12
CA PRO A 559 -8.63 -17.03 14.64
C PRO A 559 -8.68 -17.20 13.11
N SER A 560 -9.26 -18.32 12.66
CA SER A 560 -9.31 -18.76 11.25
C SER A 560 -7.99 -19.26 10.63
N VAL A 561 -6.87 -19.27 11.36
CA VAL A 561 -5.59 -19.81 10.88
C VAL A 561 -5.29 -21.12 11.60
N SER A 562 -5.57 -22.25 10.94
CA SER A 562 -5.52 -23.60 11.55
C SER A 562 -6.45 -23.81 12.75
N ASP A 563 -7.39 -22.87 12.96
CA ASP A 563 -8.36 -22.84 14.04
C ASP A 563 -9.76 -22.49 13.46
N PRO A 564 -10.86 -22.73 14.21
CA PRO A 564 -12.21 -22.32 13.80
C PRO A 564 -12.32 -20.81 13.54
N GLY A 565 -13.24 -20.44 12.64
CA GLY A 565 -13.56 -19.04 12.34
C GLY A 565 -13.79 -18.74 10.85
N TYR A 566 -13.12 -19.50 9.96
CA TYR A 566 -13.25 -19.30 8.51
C TYR A 566 -14.70 -19.34 8.03
N ARG A 567 -15.51 -20.30 8.51
CA ARG A 567 -16.92 -20.42 8.14
C ARG A 567 -17.74 -19.18 8.50
N LEU A 568 -17.53 -18.62 9.69
CA LEU A 568 -18.23 -17.42 10.15
C LEU A 568 -17.76 -16.17 9.39
N VAL A 569 -16.46 -16.06 9.08
CA VAL A 569 -15.95 -14.97 8.22
C VAL A 569 -16.58 -15.03 6.83
N ALA A 570 -16.59 -16.21 6.20
CA ALA A 570 -17.16 -16.39 4.89
C ALA A 570 -18.66 -16.01 4.88
N ALA A 571 -19.42 -16.49 5.86
CA ALA A 571 -20.85 -16.18 5.97
C ALA A 571 -21.12 -14.69 6.30
N ALA A 572 -20.27 -14.05 7.12
CA ALA A 572 -20.37 -12.61 7.40
C ALA A 572 -20.07 -11.77 6.16
N VAL A 573 -19.07 -12.14 5.36
CA VAL A 573 -18.76 -11.48 4.08
C VAL A 573 -19.92 -11.64 3.09
N GLU A 574 -20.53 -12.82 3.02
CA GLU A 574 -21.70 -13.07 2.17
C GLU A 574 -22.91 -12.22 2.60
N ALA A 575 -23.05 -11.96 3.90
CA ALA A 575 -24.09 -11.10 4.47
C ALA A 575 -23.77 -9.59 4.46
N ASP A 576 -22.69 -9.16 3.79
CA ASP A 576 -22.20 -7.77 3.75
C ASP A 576 -21.94 -7.15 5.14
N VAL A 577 -21.58 -8.00 6.11
CA VAL A 577 -21.22 -7.57 7.46
C VAL A 577 -19.77 -7.11 7.48
N ARG A 578 -19.50 -6.01 8.20
CA ARG A 578 -18.14 -5.54 8.41
C ARG A 578 -17.32 -6.59 9.17
N VAL A 579 -16.28 -7.12 8.52
CA VAL A 579 -15.27 -7.98 9.16
C VAL A 579 -13.98 -7.18 9.41
N THR A 580 -13.44 -7.28 10.62
CA THR A 580 -12.16 -6.66 11.00
C THR A 580 -11.39 -7.56 11.97
N CYS A 581 -10.14 -7.21 12.28
CA CYS A 581 -9.33 -7.96 13.24
C CYS A 581 -8.68 -7.08 14.31
N VAL A 582 -8.34 -7.69 15.45
CA VAL A 582 -7.37 -7.19 16.42
C VAL A 582 -6.07 -7.93 16.16
N PRO A 583 -4.98 -7.23 15.79
CA PRO A 583 -3.69 -7.88 15.60
C PRO A 583 -3.17 -8.43 16.93
N GLY A 584 -2.36 -9.48 16.87
CA GLY A 584 -1.74 -10.07 18.05
C GLY A 584 -0.74 -11.17 17.69
N PRO A 585 -0.27 -11.92 18.70
CA PRO A 585 0.77 -12.93 18.53
C PRO A 585 0.37 -14.02 17.54
N SER A 586 1.33 -14.45 16.73
CA SER A 586 1.15 -15.55 15.76
C SER A 586 2.37 -16.46 15.84
N ALA A 587 2.15 -17.72 16.23
CA ALA A 587 3.22 -18.72 16.33
C ALA A 587 4.00 -18.86 15.01
N VAL A 588 3.32 -18.77 13.86
CA VAL A 588 3.93 -18.83 12.52
C VAL A 588 4.93 -17.70 12.31
N LEU A 589 4.51 -16.45 12.52
CA LEU A 589 5.36 -15.28 12.27
C LEU A 589 6.49 -15.17 13.29
N MET A 590 6.22 -15.54 14.54
CA MET A 590 7.23 -15.56 15.60
C MET A 590 8.28 -16.63 15.33
N ALA A 591 7.87 -17.85 14.99
CA ALA A 591 8.79 -18.93 14.62
C ALA A 591 9.66 -18.54 13.42
N LEU A 592 9.08 -17.93 12.38
CA LEU A 592 9.85 -17.40 11.24
C LEU A 592 10.88 -16.37 11.68
N ALA A 593 10.48 -15.38 12.49
CA ALA A 593 11.36 -14.32 12.96
C ALA A 593 12.55 -14.85 13.76
N VAL A 594 12.34 -15.88 14.60
CA VAL A 594 13.42 -16.48 15.38
C VAL A 594 14.16 -17.59 14.65
N SER A 595 13.64 -18.15 13.56
CA SER A 595 14.24 -19.32 12.87
C SER A 595 15.66 -19.09 12.35
N GLY A 596 16.00 -17.86 11.94
CA GLY A 596 17.26 -17.55 11.25
C GLY A 596 17.28 -17.99 9.78
N LEU A 597 16.13 -18.36 9.20
CA LEU A 597 15.96 -18.73 7.80
C LEU A 597 15.47 -17.55 6.95
N PRO A 598 15.55 -17.60 5.60
CA PRO A 598 15.01 -16.55 4.74
C PRO A 598 13.52 -16.31 4.98
N VAL A 599 13.11 -15.05 5.14
CA VAL A 599 11.72 -14.65 5.44
C VAL A 599 11.10 -13.73 4.38
N ASP A 600 11.80 -13.47 3.27
CA ASP A 600 11.30 -12.60 2.19
C ASP A 600 10.05 -13.17 1.52
N ARG A 601 9.97 -14.50 1.43
CA ARG A 601 8.79 -15.26 0.99
C ARG A 601 8.73 -16.57 1.75
N PHE A 602 7.55 -16.89 2.26
CA PHE A 602 7.32 -18.14 2.97
C PHE A 602 5.95 -18.74 2.61
N CYS A 603 5.78 -20.01 2.97
CA CYS A 603 4.52 -20.73 2.93
C CYS A 603 4.20 -21.23 4.33
N PHE A 604 2.90 -21.32 4.64
CA PHE A 604 2.43 -21.98 5.86
C PHE A 604 1.50 -23.12 5.42
N ASP A 605 1.80 -24.33 5.89
CA ASP A 605 1.15 -25.56 5.43
C ASP A 605 0.39 -26.28 6.56
N GLY A 606 0.23 -25.61 7.71
CA GLY A 606 -0.54 -26.12 8.84
C GLY A 606 0.01 -27.43 9.41
N PHE A 607 -0.90 -28.33 9.80
CA PHE A 607 -0.57 -29.65 10.36
C PHE A 607 -0.49 -30.72 9.27
N LEU A 608 0.55 -31.55 9.30
CA LEU A 608 0.69 -32.66 8.37
C LEU A 608 -0.27 -33.81 8.68
N PRO A 609 -0.73 -34.57 7.65
CA PRO A 609 -1.58 -35.74 7.83
C PRO A 609 -1.00 -36.75 8.82
N ARG A 610 -1.89 -37.39 9.59
CA ARG A 610 -1.50 -38.38 10.61
C ARG A 610 -0.93 -39.66 9.99
N LYS A 611 -1.51 -40.12 8.88
CA LYS A 611 -1.10 -41.37 8.23
C LYS A 611 0.26 -41.20 7.54
N PRO A 612 1.22 -42.13 7.73
CA PRO A 612 2.56 -42.02 7.15
C PRO A 612 2.57 -41.86 5.63
N GLY A 613 1.77 -42.63 4.89
CA GLY A 613 1.72 -42.54 3.42
C GLY A 613 1.15 -41.22 2.91
N GLU A 614 0.09 -40.69 3.54
CA GLU A 614 -0.47 -39.38 3.19
C GLU A 614 0.51 -38.25 3.53
N ARG A 615 1.20 -38.35 4.68
CA ARG A 615 2.24 -37.40 5.08
C ARG A 615 3.41 -37.37 4.10
N ALA A 616 3.93 -38.55 3.73
CA ALA A 616 5.03 -38.65 2.77
C ALA A 616 4.65 -38.05 1.41
N ARG A 617 3.41 -38.25 0.95
CA ARG A 617 2.91 -37.65 -0.29
C ARG A 617 2.86 -36.12 -0.22
N VAL A 618 2.29 -35.56 0.86
CA VAL A 618 2.23 -34.09 1.04
C VAL A 618 3.64 -33.50 1.11
N LEU A 619 4.57 -34.16 1.80
CA LEU A 619 5.96 -33.72 1.84
C LEU A 619 6.63 -33.80 0.46
N ALA A 620 6.39 -34.84 -0.33
CA ALA A 620 6.91 -34.93 -1.70
C ALA A 620 6.40 -33.77 -2.59
N ASP A 621 5.12 -33.40 -2.46
CA ASP A 621 4.51 -32.31 -3.25
C ASP A 621 5.19 -30.94 -3.00
N VAL A 622 5.80 -30.74 -1.84
CA VAL A 622 6.46 -29.48 -1.45
C VAL A 622 7.99 -29.58 -1.38
N ALA A 623 8.59 -30.69 -1.82
CA ALA A 623 10.03 -30.92 -1.69
C ALA A 623 10.89 -29.91 -2.46
N ASP A 624 10.40 -29.48 -3.63
CA ASP A 624 11.04 -28.50 -4.52
C ASP A 624 10.61 -27.05 -4.23
N GLU A 625 9.79 -26.81 -3.21
CA GLU A 625 9.35 -25.46 -2.85
C GLU A 625 10.56 -24.63 -2.40
N ARG A 626 10.74 -23.47 -3.06
CA ARG A 626 11.91 -22.60 -2.88
C ARG A 626 11.74 -21.58 -1.76
N ARG A 627 10.51 -21.39 -1.29
CA ARG A 627 10.19 -20.52 -0.15
C ARG A 627 10.39 -21.28 1.15
N THR A 628 10.70 -20.57 2.23
CA THR A 628 10.69 -21.16 3.58
C THR A 628 9.29 -21.68 3.90
N ILE A 629 9.19 -22.86 4.49
CA ILE A 629 7.90 -23.52 4.77
C ILE A 629 7.73 -23.66 6.28
N VAL A 630 6.54 -23.32 6.79
CA VAL A 630 6.21 -23.42 8.20
C VAL A 630 5.12 -24.46 8.41
N PHE A 631 5.32 -25.34 9.38
CA PHE A 631 4.38 -26.38 9.79
C PHE A 631 4.10 -26.30 11.29
N PHE A 632 2.91 -26.74 11.68
CA PHE A 632 2.63 -27.11 13.07
C PHE A 632 2.73 -28.62 13.25
N GLU A 633 3.16 -29.05 14.43
CA GLU A 633 3.19 -30.48 14.74
C GLU A 633 2.92 -30.74 16.22
N ALA A 634 2.31 -31.89 16.50
CA ALA A 634 2.13 -32.36 17.86
C ALA A 634 3.45 -32.95 18.39
N PRO A 635 3.77 -32.75 19.68
CA PRO A 635 5.05 -33.14 20.27
C PRO A 635 5.36 -34.64 20.11
N HIS A 636 4.34 -35.50 20.27
CA HIS A 636 4.46 -36.96 20.15
C HIS A 636 4.66 -37.46 18.70
N ARG A 637 4.48 -36.60 17.70
CA ARG A 637 4.67 -36.91 16.27
C ARG A 637 5.92 -36.27 15.69
N LEU A 638 6.65 -35.47 16.49
CA LEU A 638 7.72 -34.62 15.99
C LEU A 638 8.86 -35.44 15.37
N ALA A 639 9.34 -36.48 16.06
CA ALA A 639 10.43 -37.32 15.58
C ALA A 639 10.09 -37.98 14.23
N ASP A 640 8.93 -38.64 14.14
CA ASP A 640 8.44 -39.27 12.90
C ASP A 640 8.27 -38.27 11.74
N THR A 641 7.90 -37.03 12.07
CA THR A 641 7.67 -35.97 11.09
C THR A 641 8.98 -35.42 10.57
N LEU A 642 9.95 -35.16 11.45
CA LEU A 642 11.29 -34.74 11.07
C LEU A 642 12.03 -35.82 10.28
N ALA A 643 11.85 -37.09 10.63
CA ALA A 643 12.37 -38.21 9.84
C ALA A 643 11.74 -38.25 8.43
N ALA A 644 10.43 -38.08 8.32
CA ALA A 644 9.76 -38.03 7.01
C ALA A 644 10.19 -36.80 6.19
N MET A 645 10.38 -35.63 6.83
CA MET A 645 10.91 -34.43 6.18
C MET A 645 12.34 -34.64 5.71
N ARG A 646 13.21 -35.28 6.50
CA ARG A 646 14.58 -35.63 6.14
C ARG A 646 14.60 -36.50 4.88
N ASP A 647 13.74 -37.51 4.84
CA ASP A 647 13.67 -38.45 3.72
C ASP A 647 13.12 -37.77 2.45
N ALA A 648 12.19 -36.82 2.58
CA ALA A 648 11.60 -36.10 1.44
C ALA A 648 12.43 -34.91 0.94
N PHE A 649 13.04 -34.13 1.85
CA PHE A 649 13.70 -32.86 1.53
C PHE A 649 15.23 -32.96 1.47
N GLY A 650 15.79 -34.07 1.96
CA GLY A 650 17.23 -34.31 2.10
C GLY A 650 17.73 -34.05 3.51
N ALA A 651 18.74 -34.85 3.91
CA ALA A 651 19.35 -34.84 5.24
C ALA A 651 19.84 -33.45 5.69
N ASP A 652 20.49 -32.73 4.78
CA ASP A 652 21.18 -31.48 5.08
C ASP A 652 20.29 -30.24 5.01
N ARG A 653 18.99 -30.40 4.71
CA ARG A 653 18.07 -29.26 4.62
C ARG A 653 18.04 -28.56 5.98
N ARG A 654 18.30 -27.25 5.98
CA ARG A 654 18.29 -26.43 7.19
C ARG A 654 16.86 -26.26 7.69
N ALA A 655 16.66 -26.41 8.99
CA ALA A 655 15.38 -26.18 9.64
C ALA A 655 15.56 -25.62 11.06
N ALA A 656 14.45 -25.17 11.65
CA ALA A 656 14.34 -24.75 13.03
C ALA A 656 13.08 -25.36 13.65
N VAL A 657 13.20 -25.91 14.85
CA VAL A 657 12.07 -26.35 15.68
C VAL A 657 11.91 -25.34 16.81
N CYS A 658 10.77 -24.67 16.82
CA CYS A 658 10.39 -23.68 17.83
C CYS A 658 9.36 -24.33 18.76
N ARG A 659 9.72 -24.47 20.04
CA ARG A 659 8.92 -25.10 21.07
C ARG A 659 8.50 -24.07 22.10
N GLU A 660 7.23 -24.13 22.51
CA GLU A 660 6.69 -23.37 23.65
C GLU A 660 6.99 -21.87 23.56
N LEU A 661 6.87 -21.29 22.36
CA LEU A 661 7.12 -19.87 22.12
C LEU A 661 6.32 -19.00 23.10
N THR A 662 6.99 -18.01 23.70
CA THR A 662 6.54 -17.08 24.76
C THR A 662 6.27 -17.70 26.13
N LYS A 663 6.43 -19.02 26.29
CA LYS A 663 6.18 -19.70 27.58
C LYS A 663 7.50 -19.92 28.33
N THR A 664 7.39 -20.39 29.57
CA THR A 664 8.54 -20.62 30.48
C THR A 664 9.64 -21.50 29.89
N TYR A 665 9.30 -22.48 29.06
CA TYR A 665 10.23 -23.43 28.46
C TYR A 665 10.46 -23.19 26.97
N GLU A 666 10.40 -21.93 26.52
CA GLU A 666 10.70 -21.56 25.14
C GLU A 666 12.07 -22.10 24.71
N GLU A 667 12.10 -22.80 23.57
CA GLU A 667 13.32 -23.34 22.97
C GLU A 667 13.26 -23.23 21.45
N VAL A 668 14.32 -22.68 20.84
CA VAL A 668 14.47 -22.63 19.38
C VAL A 668 15.72 -23.38 18.98
N ARG A 669 15.55 -24.59 18.47
CA ARG A 669 16.65 -25.44 18.01
C ARG A 669 16.81 -25.35 16.50
N ARG A 670 18.02 -25.10 16.03
CA ARG A 670 18.34 -24.91 14.60
C ARG A 670 19.39 -25.92 14.19
N GLY A 671 19.22 -26.52 13.01
CA GLY A 671 20.10 -27.59 12.55
C GLY A 671 19.74 -28.05 11.14
N THR A 672 20.34 -29.15 10.72
CA THR A 672 19.85 -29.94 9.60
C THR A 672 18.64 -30.79 10.03
N LEU A 673 17.88 -31.31 9.07
CA LEU A 673 16.76 -32.20 9.38
C LEU A 673 17.22 -33.47 10.10
N THR A 674 18.41 -33.98 9.78
CA THR A 674 19.01 -35.12 10.51
C THR A 674 19.28 -34.77 11.97
N GLU A 675 19.99 -33.68 12.25
CA GLU A 675 20.33 -33.25 13.62
C GLU A 675 19.07 -33.02 14.47
N LEU A 676 18.02 -32.49 13.86
CA LEU A 676 16.75 -32.22 14.54
C LEU A 676 15.93 -33.49 14.75
N ALA A 677 15.93 -34.43 13.80
CA ALA A 677 15.25 -35.71 13.95
C ALA A 677 15.85 -36.52 15.10
N GLU A 678 17.19 -36.63 15.16
CA GLU A 678 17.90 -37.33 16.25
C GLU A 678 17.62 -36.68 17.61
N TRP A 679 17.65 -35.36 17.69
CA TRP A 679 17.32 -34.65 18.93
C TRP A 679 15.88 -34.93 19.40
N ALA A 680 14.93 -35.03 18.48
CA ALA A 680 13.53 -35.23 18.82
C ALA A 680 13.21 -36.64 19.36
N GLU A 681 14.10 -37.63 19.15
CA GLU A 681 13.94 -39.01 19.67
C GLU A 681 13.91 -39.07 21.20
N ALA A 682 14.58 -38.13 21.88
CA ALA A 682 14.58 -38.04 23.34
C ALA A 682 13.19 -37.70 23.93
N GLY A 683 12.22 -37.37 23.08
CA GLY A 683 10.86 -37.01 23.46
C GLY A 683 10.75 -35.52 23.78
N VAL A 684 9.96 -34.82 22.96
CA VAL A 684 9.71 -33.38 23.12
C VAL A 684 8.30 -33.19 23.68
N LYS A 685 8.08 -32.11 24.44
CA LYS A 685 6.78 -31.73 25.00
C LYS A 685 6.42 -30.30 24.63
N GLY A 686 5.13 -29.99 24.71
CA GLY A 686 4.59 -28.66 24.43
C GLY A 686 4.16 -28.48 22.98
N GLU A 687 3.89 -27.23 22.61
CA GLU A 687 3.46 -26.83 21.28
C GLU A 687 4.66 -26.57 20.37
N ILE A 688 4.61 -27.09 19.14
CA ILE A 688 5.75 -27.11 18.22
C ILE A 688 5.39 -26.44 16.89
N THR A 689 6.27 -25.54 16.45
CA THR A 689 6.29 -24.98 15.10
C THR A 689 7.61 -25.34 14.43
N ILE A 690 7.55 -25.92 13.24
CA ILE A 690 8.72 -26.32 12.44
C ILE A 690 8.85 -25.33 11.29
N VAL A 691 10.05 -24.77 11.10
CA VAL A 691 10.38 -23.88 9.98
C VAL A 691 11.47 -24.57 9.15
N VAL A 692 11.21 -24.84 7.88
CA VAL A 692 12.11 -25.53 6.97
C VAL A 692 12.57 -24.58 5.87
N ALA A 693 13.87 -24.57 5.58
CA ALA A 693 14.41 -23.78 4.49
C ALA A 693 13.84 -24.25 3.13
N GLY A 694 13.65 -23.30 2.22
CA GLY A 694 13.30 -23.62 0.84
C GLY A 694 14.38 -24.45 0.14
N ALA A 695 13.98 -25.16 -0.91
CA ALA A 695 14.88 -25.93 -1.75
C ALA A 695 15.89 -25.01 -2.44
N GLU A 696 17.16 -25.38 -2.36
CA GLU A 696 18.20 -24.69 -3.12
C GLU A 696 17.95 -24.86 -4.61
N ARG A 697 18.19 -23.80 -5.37
CA ARG A 697 18.15 -23.88 -6.82
C ARG A 697 19.39 -24.63 -7.29
N VAL A 698 19.27 -25.93 -7.46
CA VAL A 698 20.22 -26.71 -8.25
C VAL A 698 20.05 -26.27 -9.70
N ALA A 699 21.04 -25.55 -10.24
CA ALA A 699 21.13 -25.39 -11.68
C ALA A 699 21.34 -26.80 -12.25
N PRO A 700 20.53 -27.26 -13.22
CA PRO A 700 20.72 -28.60 -13.76
C PRO A 700 22.15 -28.72 -14.26
N SER A 701 22.76 -29.88 -14.04
CA SER A 701 24.09 -30.14 -14.60
C SER A 701 24.01 -30.10 -16.12
N LEU A 702 25.14 -29.88 -16.78
CA LEU A 702 25.18 -29.93 -18.25
C LEU A 702 24.69 -31.30 -18.76
N GLU A 703 24.98 -32.37 -18.02
CA GLU A 703 24.60 -33.75 -18.34
C GLU A 703 23.08 -33.97 -18.25
N ASP A 704 22.44 -33.52 -17.17
CA ASP A 704 20.98 -33.60 -17.01
C ASP A 704 20.23 -32.78 -18.06
N ALA A 705 20.76 -31.59 -18.35
CA ALA A 705 20.20 -30.71 -19.37
C ALA A 705 20.33 -31.33 -20.78
N VAL A 706 21.43 -32.04 -21.07
CA VAL A 706 21.62 -32.77 -22.34
C VAL A 706 20.67 -33.96 -22.44
N ALA A 707 20.46 -34.72 -21.36
CA ALA A 707 19.49 -35.82 -21.34
C ALA A 707 18.05 -35.32 -21.64
N GLY A 708 17.63 -34.21 -21.03
CA GLY A 708 16.34 -33.58 -21.32
C GLY A 708 16.22 -33.00 -22.74
N ILE A 709 17.31 -32.45 -23.28
CA ILE A 709 17.36 -32.01 -24.68
C ILE A 709 17.17 -33.21 -25.61
N ARG A 710 17.82 -34.35 -25.34
CA ARG A 710 17.73 -35.55 -26.18
C ARG A 710 16.30 -36.06 -26.28
N GLN A 711 15.58 -36.15 -25.17
CA GLN A 711 14.20 -36.63 -25.14
C GLN A 711 13.26 -35.76 -25.99
N ARG A 712 13.40 -34.43 -25.93
CA ARG A 712 12.60 -33.49 -26.74
C ARG A 712 12.95 -33.55 -28.22
N VAL A 713 14.21 -33.80 -28.53
CA VAL A 713 14.68 -33.98 -29.91
C VAL A 713 14.21 -35.31 -30.50
N GLU A 714 14.20 -36.38 -29.71
CA GLU A 714 13.57 -37.67 -30.08
C GLU A 714 12.05 -37.51 -30.29
N ALA A 715 11.40 -36.62 -29.52
CA ALA A 715 10.00 -36.24 -29.73
C ALA A 715 9.76 -35.34 -30.97
N GLY A 716 10.80 -35.06 -31.77
CA GLY A 716 10.70 -34.37 -33.06
C GLY A 716 10.98 -32.87 -33.01
N GLU A 717 11.35 -32.31 -31.86
CA GLU A 717 11.76 -30.91 -31.77
C GLU A 717 13.18 -30.70 -32.34
N ARG A 718 13.44 -29.52 -32.91
CA ARG A 718 14.76 -29.20 -33.47
C ARG A 718 15.76 -28.94 -32.35
N LEU A 719 16.88 -29.66 -32.36
CA LEU A 719 17.96 -29.56 -31.36
C LEU A 719 18.37 -28.11 -31.02
N LYS A 720 18.47 -27.25 -32.03
CA LYS A 720 18.85 -25.84 -31.86
C LYS A 720 17.81 -25.03 -31.07
N ASP A 721 16.54 -25.36 -31.23
CA ASP A 721 15.41 -24.66 -30.62
C ASP A 721 15.23 -25.14 -29.17
N VAL A 722 15.34 -26.47 -28.95
CA VAL A 722 15.35 -27.08 -27.60
C VAL A 722 16.53 -26.58 -26.76
N ALA A 723 17.76 -26.57 -27.31
CA ALA A 723 18.94 -26.07 -26.59
C ALA A 723 18.85 -24.57 -26.26
N ALA A 724 18.17 -23.77 -27.10
CA ALA A 724 17.91 -22.36 -26.82
C ALA A 724 16.90 -22.16 -25.67
N ASP A 725 15.84 -22.96 -25.69
CA ASP A 725 14.80 -22.97 -24.67
C ASP A 725 15.35 -23.44 -23.31
N VAL A 726 16.10 -24.54 -23.29
CA VAL A 726 16.77 -25.04 -22.08
C VAL A 726 17.80 -24.04 -21.56
N SER A 727 18.59 -23.39 -22.43
CA SER A 727 19.51 -22.33 -22.02
C SER A 727 18.80 -21.16 -21.34
N ALA A 728 17.64 -20.73 -21.87
CA ALA A 728 16.86 -19.63 -21.33
C ALA A 728 16.30 -19.92 -19.92
N HIS A 729 16.01 -21.19 -19.60
CA HIS A 729 15.42 -21.59 -18.33
C HIS A 729 16.45 -22.06 -17.28
N THR A 730 17.59 -22.57 -17.72
CA THR A 730 18.63 -23.16 -16.84
C THR A 730 19.79 -22.20 -16.56
N GLY A 731 20.01 -21.20 -17.41
CA GLY A 731 21.17 -20.29 -17.32
C GLY A 731 22.47 -20.88 -17.85
N LEU A 732 22.46 -22.14 -18.33
CA LEU A 732 23.60 -22.76 -19.01
C LEU A 732 23.80 -22.15 -20.40
N SER A 733 25.05 -22.12 -20.87
CA SER A 733 25.39 -21.60 -22.20
C SER A 733 24.70 -22.41 -23.29
N LYS A 734 23.94 -21.73 -24.16
CA LYS A 734 23.33 -22.33 -25.36
C LYS A 734 24.34 -23.10 -26.21
N LYS A 735 25.56 -22.57 -26.33
CA LYS A 735 26.64 -23.21 -27.09
C LYS A 735 27.07 -24.51 -26.41
N ALA A 736 27.32 -24.48 -25.10
CA ALA A 736 27.72 -25.67 -24.35
C ALA A 736 26.65 -26.78 -24.40
N LEU A 737 25.36 -26.42 -24.26
CA LEU A 737 24.24 -27.35 -24.37
C LEU A 737 24.12 -27.97 -25.76
N TYR A 738 24.29 -27.17 -26.81
CA TYR A 738 24.23 -27.64 -28.19
C TYR A 738 25.41 -28.57 -28.51
N ASP A 739 26.63 -28.16 -28.17
CA ASP A 739 27.85 -28.93 -28.45
C ASP A 739 27.86 -30.26 -27.68
N ALA A 740 27.47 -30.25 -26.39
CA ALA A 740 27.37 -31.46 -25.59
C ALA A 740 26.25 -32.39 -26.07
N SER A 741 25.10 -31.86 -26.48
CA SER A 741 24.02 -32.67 -27.06
C SER A 741 24.35 -33.23 -28.45
N LEU A 742 25.26 -32.57 -29.19
CA LEU A 742 25.77 -33.06 -30.47
C LEU A 742 26.84 -34.14 -30.28
N ALA A 743 27.65 -34.03 -29.22
CA ALA A 743 28.66 -35.02 -28.87
C ALA A 743 28.07 -36.30 -28.24
N ALA A 744 26.90 -36.18 -27.58
CA ALA A 744 26.18 -37.30 -26.97
C ALA A 744 25.22 -38.03 -27.94
N ARG A 745 25.32 -37.74 -29.25
CA ARG A 745 24.46 -38.28 -30.31
C ARG A 745 25.11 -39.41 -31.08
#